data_AF-A0A926F1H0-F1
#
_entry.id   AF-A0A926F1H0-F1
#
_cell.length_a   1.000
_cell.length_b   1.000
_cell.length_c   1.000
_cell.angle_alpha   90.00
_cell.angle_beta   90.00
_cell.angle_gamma   90.00
#
_symmetry.space_group_name_H-M   'P 1'
#
loop_
_entity.id
_entity.type
_entity.pdbx_description
1 polymer ?
#
loop_
_entity_poly.entity_id
_entity_poly.type
_entity_poly.pdbx_seq_one_letter_code
_entity_poly.pdbx_strand_id
1 'polypeptide(L)'
;MKKTFRKGISLVMVLCILLGGINFAYANPSDVIKFGSPLLERAVRLKINKPGGDILRSDVEKITSLDVWGDNQTSAANLRGIENLTGLKKLRLQDCTISDITLLSNLTNLEELVLDGNNISNISPLESLKGLRHLDLRNNKISNLNGISGLVNLEALNLKDNQIIDITQLKDLTKLKELDMNNNLVRDISSLSGLSYIRKLSLENNQISSISSLSNKRDLKYLNLGKNSISDISALKSSTGMIWLELGGNNIKDIGYISSMAGLKLLSLSNNGISNIDSLEEIRGLLYLDLEGNKINNVDLLSNMKGLQYMNLNNNLIDNINLFFNENNQFIFNGINSPKYNINIVIQWNNSDSMSNLPNVGMYDIQGQEPLRLKNNKISDRRIKRYKPVLDKHLNMNFNFGSQTPVDPVIKNKRIDGSNRYETAAKIAKQLYPNGVDTVIIARGDTINGTPQIADALAASLLAKSENAPILLTASKSLSSSTKQAIKDLGAKNAIVVGGKTTITDNVIKDLGISATRVFGDDRYGTAEAIAYKSNTTSKTAYIVDGYALADALASGPLASETGNPILLVKKNSVPTETKNAINKLGIENIYIIGGKSVVSDKIATELKGISGVKSVNRIGGNDRYETSALVAEKFWNSNEDIMFANGLSMVDAVSASTLRKPLLFVSQRSVRPEVQKYIIGAKSYTLIGGKTVIPESIKNQIIDGILY
;
A
#
# COMPACT_ATOMS: atom_id res chain seq x y z
N MET A 1 -0.95 -9.70 81.48
CA MET A 1 -0.69 -9.83 80.02
C MET A 1 -0.99 -11.23 79.45
N LYS A 2 -2.11 -11.88 79.77
CA LYS A 2 -2.53 -13.15 79.10
C LYS A 2 -4.05 -13.29 78.83
N LYS A 3 -4.86 -12.25 79.07
CA LYS A 3 -6.31 -12.27 78.80
C LYS A 3 -6.80 -11.31 77.71
N THR A 4 -5.95 -10.42 77.19
CA THR A 4 -6.29 -9.49 76.10
C THR A 4 -5.82 -9.96 74.70
N PHE A 5 -5.00 -11.01 74.60
CA PHE A 5 -4.50 -11.50 73.31
C PHE A 5 -5.41 -12.54 72.64
N ARG A 6 -6.34 -13.17 73.38
CA ARG A 6 -7.26 -14.18 72.84
C ARG A 6 -8.56 -13.62 72.24
N LYS A 7 -8.90 -12.35 72.47
CA LYS A 7 -10.07 -11.72 71.82
C LYS A 7 -9.77 -11.06 70.47
N GLY A 8 -8.49 -10.78 70.16
CA GLY A 8 -8.08 -10.23 68.86
C GLY A 8 -7.99 -11.26 67.73
N ILE A 9 -7.58 -12.50 68.05
CA ILE A 9 -7.39 -13.55 67.02
C ILE A 9 -8.72 -14.16 66.57
N SER A 10 -9.73 -14.25 67.46
CA SER A 10 -11.08 -14.67 67.04
C SER A 10 -11.81 -13.62 66.22
N LEU A 11 -11.52 -12.32 66.37
CA LEU A 11 -12.18 -11.29 65.55
C LEU A 11 -11.61 -11.23 64.13
N VAL A 12 -10.31 -11.49 63.96
CA VAL A 12 -9.67 -11.53 62.63
C VAL A 12 -10.05 -12.80 61.86
N MET A 13 -10.20 -13.97 62.52
CA MET A 13 -10.69 -15.17 61.84
C MET A 13 -12.19 -15.13 61.51
N VAL A 14 -13.01 -14.44 62.31
CA VAL A 14 -14.46 -14.32 62.02
C VAL A 14 -14.73 -13.23 60.96
N LEU A 15 -13.88 -12.20 60.84
CA LEU A 15 -14.00 -11.22 59.75
C LEU A 15 -13.64 -11.79 58.37
N CYS A 16 -12.76 -12.80 58.30
CA CYS A 16 -12.46 -13.51 57.05
C CYS A 16 -13.57 -14.47 56.61
N ILE A 17 -14.49 -14.86 57.49
CA ILE A 17 -15.60 -15.78 57.17
C ILE A 17 -16.89 -14.99 56.84
N LEU A 18 -16.98 -13.70 57.21
CA LEU A 18 -18.13 -12.83 56.93
C LEU A 18 -17.99 -11.91 55.71
N LEU A 19 -16.82 -11.87 55.06
CA LEU A 19 -16.64 -11.30 53.71
C LEU A 19 -16.57 -12.45 52.70
N GLY A 20 -17.69 -13.16 52.55
CA GLY A 20 -17.86 -14.11 51.46
C GLY A 20 -17.69 -13.41 50.11
N GLY A 21 -16.78 -13.93 49.28
CA GLY A 21 -16.88 -13.74 47.84
C GLY A 21 -15.67 -13.24 47.06
N ILE A 22 -14.43 -13.23 47.60
CA ILE A 22 -13.25 -13.04 46.73
C ILE A 22 -12.22 -14.14 47.00
N ASN A 23 -12.41 -15.24 46.30
CA ASN A 23 -11.41 -16.28 46.14
C ASN A 23 -10.29 -15.69 45.26
N PHE A 24 -9.18 -15.22 45.84
CA PHE A 24 -7.93 -15.07 45.08
C PHE A 24 -7.37 -16.48 44.88
N ALA A 25 -8.00 -17.24 43.98
CA ALA A 25 -7.38 -18.41 43.42
C ALA A 25 -6.18 -17.93 42.61
N TYR A 26 -4.98 -17.98 43.20
CA TYR A 26 -3.75 -17.87 42.45
C TYR A 26 -3.76 -19.01 41.43
N ALA A 27 -3.74 -18.66 40.14
CA ALA A 27 -3.65 -19.67 39.09
C ALA A 27 -2.40 -20.53 39.33
N ASN A 28 -2.51 -21.84 39.11
CA ASN A 28 -1.35 -22.71 39.18
C ASN A 28 -0.30 -22.19 38.18
N PRO A 29 0.98 -21.99 38.56
CA PRO A 29 2.01 -21.46 37.67
C PRO A 29 2.19 -22.27 36.37
N SER A 30 1.75 -23.54 36.36
CA SER A 30 1.74 -24.42 35.18
C SER A 30 0.70 -24.04 34.11
N ASP A 31 -0.34 -23.29 34.47
CA ASP A 31 -1.45 -22.96 33.58
C ASP A 31 -1.25 -21.63 32.84
N VAL A 32 -0.23 -20.87 33.25
CA VAL A 32 0.11 -19.56 32.68
C VAL A 32 0.89 -19.73 31.38
N ILE A 33 0.33 -19.22 30.29
CA ILE A 33 0.98 -19.20 28.98
C ILE A 33 1.83 -17.94 28.88
N LYS A 34 3.11 -18.15 28.55
CA LYS A 34 4.05 -17.06 28.25
C LYS A 34 4.32 -17.01 26.76
N PHE A 35 4.03 -15.86 26.15
CA PHE A 35 4.27 -15.64 24.73
C PHE A 35 5.67 -15.08 24.48
N GLY A 36 6.33 -15.59 23.44
CA GLY A 36 7.70 -15.22 23.08
C GLY A 36 7.82 -13.85 22.43
N SER A 37 6.72 -13.35 21.84
CA SER A 37 6.63 -12.03 21.22
C SER A 37 5.54 -11.19 21.87
N PRO A 38 5.84 -9.91 22.22
CA PRO A 38 4.82 -8.96 22.65
C PRO A 38 3.72 -8.75 21.61
N LEU A 39 4.03 -8.87 20.32
CA LEU A 39 3.05 -8.73 19.24
C LEU A 39 2.07 -9.91 19.23
N LEU A 40 2.59 -11.13 19.40
CA LEU A 40 1.78 -12.35 19.51
C LEU A 40 0.93 -12.34 20.79
N GLU A 41 1.54 -12.02 21.94
CA GLU A 41 0.83 -11.90 23.22
C GLU A 41 -0.33 -10.91 23.10
N ARG A 42 -0.05 -9.75 22.51
CA ARG A 42 -1.04 -8.70 22.32
C ARG A 42 -2.20 -9.16 21.45
N ALA A 43 -1.92 -9.82 20.33
CA ALA A 43 -2.96 -10.34 19.46
C ALA A 43 -3.88 -11.32 20.21
N VAL A 44 -3.28 -12.18 21.03
CA VAL A 44 -4.03 -13.11 21.89
C VAL A 44 -4.87 -12.34 22.92
N ARG A 45 -4.29 -11.37 23.63
CA ARG A 45 -5.01 -10.54 24.62
C ARG A 45 -6.21 -9.81 24.04
N LEU A 46 -6.07 -9.28 22.82
CA LEU A 46 -7.18 -8.65 22.09
C LEU A 46 -8.27 -9.68 21.79
N LYS A 47 -7.90 -10.88 21.36
CA LYS A 47 -8.85 -11.94 21.02
C LYS A 47 -9.68 -12.40 22.22
N ILE A 48 -9.07 -12.42 23.42
CA ILE A 48 -9.73 -12.84 24.66
C ILE A 48 -10.29 -11.66 25.49
N ASN A 49 -10.16 -10.43 24.99
CA ASN A 49 -10.53 -9.21 25.70
C ASN A 49 -9.93 -9.09 27.12
N LYS A 50 -8.63 -9.39 27.27
CA LYS A 50 -7.91 -9.43 28.56
C LYS A 50 -6.67 -8.54 28.55
N PRO A 51 -6.81 -7.23 28.87
CA PRO A 51 -5.74 -6.24 28.71
C PRO A 51 -4.59 -6.36 29.73
N GLY A 52 -4.75 -7.14 30.80
CA GLY A 52 -3.72 -7.33 31.83
C GLY A 52 -3.91 -8.64 32.61
N GLY A 53 -2.95 -8.95 33.47
CA GLY A 53 -2.90 -10.21 34.22
C GLY A 53 -2.42 -11.40 33.38
N ASP A 54 -2.30 -12.56 34.03
CA ASP A 54 -1.82 -13.79 33.40
C ASP A 54 -2.80 -14.31 32.35
N ILE A 55 -2.27 -14.82 31.23
CA ILE A 55 -3.06 -15.54 30.22
C ILE A 55 -3.02 -17.02 30.57
N LEU A 56 -4.17 -17.62 30.80
CA LEU A 56 -4.33 -19.03 31.18
C LEU A 56 -4.69 -19.87 29.97
N ARG A 57 -4.44 -21.18 30.03
CA ARG A 57 -4.90 -22.12 28.99
C ARG A 57 -6.39 -22.01 28.70
N SER A 58 -7.21 -21.93 29.74
CA SER A 58 -8.66 -21.76 29.63
C SER A 58 -9.09 -20.46 28.94
N ASP A 59 -8.25 -19.41 28.96
CA ASP A 59 -8.54 -18.17 28.23
C ASP A 59 -8.44 -18.37 26.71
N VAL A 60 -7.54 -19.25 26.26
CA VAL A 60 -7.17 -19.37 24.84
C VAL A 60 -7.80 -20.55 24.11
N GLU A 61 -8.36 -21.52 24.85
CA GLU A 61 -8.98 -22.73 24.30
C GLU A 61 -10.06 -22.47 23.25
N LYS A 62 -10.76 -21.33 23.34
CA LYS A 62 -11.83 -20.93 22.41
C LYS A 62 -11.35 -20.15 21.19
N ILE A 63 -10.06 -19.85 21.08
CA ILE A 63 -9.51 -19.10 19.95
C ILE A 63 -9.47 -20.01 18.72
N THR A 64 -10.35 -19.73 17.75
CA THR A 64 -10.40 -20.46 16.47
C THR A 64 -9.74 -19.70 15.32
N SER A 65 -9.52 -18.39 15.48
CA SER A 65 -8.78 -17.57 14.53
C SER A 65 -7.90 -16.53 15.21
N LEU A 66 -6.68 -16.36 14.69
CA LEU A 66 -5.74 -15.35 15.13
C LEU A 66 -5.04 -14.72 13.93
N ASP A 67 -5.07 -13.39 13.88
CA ASP A 67 -4.36 -12.60 12.88
C ASP A 67 -3.28 -11.77 13.59
N VAL A 68 -2.04 -11.90 13.12
CA VAL A 68 -0.88 -11.15 13.59
C VAL A 68 -0.18 -10.55 12.39
N TRP A 69 -0.01 -9.23 12.43
CA TRP A 69 0.62 -8.46 11.36
C TRP A 69 1.83 -7.75 11.96
N GLY A 70 3.02 -8.18 11.55
CA GLY A 70 4.26 -7.50 11.88
C GLY A 70 4.56 -6.36 10.93
N ASP A 71 5.56 -5.57 11.27
CA ASP A 71 6.24 -4.67 10.34
C ASP A 71 7.75 -4.88 10.45
N ASN A 72 8.56 -4.24 9.58
CA ASN A 72 10.03 -4.37 9.67
C ASN A 72 10.62 -3.84 11.00
N GLN A 73 9.81 -3.32 11.94
CA GLN A 73 10.22 -2.82 13.26
C GLN A 73 9.65 -3.64 14.44
N THR A 74 8.57 -4.40 14.24
CA THR A 74 7.85 -5.19 15.24
C THR A 74 7.69 -6.63 14.76
N SER A 75 8.29 -7.55 15.51
CA SER A 75 8.46 -8.94 15.12
C SER A 75 7.62 -9.88 15.97
N ALA A 76 6.97 -10.85 15.33
CA ALA A 76 6.45 -12.05 15.98
C ALA A 76 7.35 -13.27 15.73
N ALA A 77 8.65 -13.07 15.45
CA ALA A 77 9.57 -14.16 15.11
C ALA A 77 9.67 -15.24 16.20
N ASN A 78 9.55 -14.87 17.47
CA ASN A 78 9.47 -15.84 18.56
C ASN A 78 8.03 -16.27 18.80
N LEU A 79 7.66 -17.40 18.20
CA LEU A 79 6.31 -17.98 18.26
C LEU A 79 6.00 -18.73 19.56
N ARG A 80 6.90 -18.74 20.56
CA ARG A 80 6.63 -19.41 21.85
C ARG A 80 5.27 -19.01 22.41
N GLY A 81 4.53 -19.99 22.91
CA GLY A 81 3.18 -19.84 23.44
C GLY A 81 2.10 -20.18 22.40
N ILE A 82 2.38 -20.06 21.09
CA ILE A 82 1.41 -20.35 20.04
C ILE A 82 0.98 -21.82 20.03
N GLU A 83 1.85 -22.73 20.47
CA GLU A 83 1.59 -24.17 20.57
C GLU A 83 0.43 -24.51 21.52
N ASN A 84 0.01 -23.56 22.37
CA ASN A 84 -1.12 -23.71 23.28
C ASN A 84 -2.47 -23.33 22.64
N LEU A 85 -2.46 -22.74 21.44
CA LEU A 85 -3.67 -22.31 20.72
C LEU A 85 -4.26 -23.46 19.88
N THR A 86 -4.45 -24.63 20.49
CA THR A 86 -4.79 -25.89 19.79
C THR A 86 -6.16 -25.88 19.10
N GLY A 87 -7.04 -24.96 19.47
CA GLY A 87 -8.34 -24.73 18.82
C GLY A 87 -8.28 -23.96 17.49
N LEU A 88 -7.09 -23.46 17.09
CA LEU A 88 -6.94 -22.67 15.87
C LEU A 88 -7.32 -23.45 14.62
N LYS A 89 -8.21 -22.85 13.84
CA LYS A 89 -8.57 -23.25 12.47
C LYS A 89 -7.97 -22.33 11.42
N LYS A 90 -7.80 -21.05 11.78
CA LYS A 90 -7.24 -20.01 10.89
C LYS A 90 -6.13 -19.25 11.59
N LEU A 91 -4.95 -19.22 11.00
CA LEU A 91 -3.81 -18.49 11.55
C LEU A 91 -3.17 -17.66 10.45
N ARG A 92 -3.06 -16.35 10.69
CA ARG A 92 -2.32 -15.45 9.80
C ARG A 92 -1.22 -14.77 10.59
N LEU A 93 0.02 -14.91 10.11
CA LEU A 93 1.23 -14.36 10.70
C LEU A 93 2.01 -13.65 9.60
N GLN A 94 1.54 -12.46 9.18
CA GLN A 94 2.05 -11.74 8.02
C GLN A 94 3.13 -10.74 8.42
N ASP A 95 4.20 -10.62 7.62
CA ASP A 95 5.29 -9.65 7.82
C ASP A 95 5.90 -9.70 9.24
N CYS A 96 5.88 -10.89 9.87
CA CYS A 96 6.28 -11.09 11.26
C CYS A 96 7.77 -11.41 11.43
N THR A 97 8.55 -11.41 10.35
CA THR A 97 9.99 -11.77 10.29
C THR A 97 10.30 -13.20 10.76
N ILE A 98 9.30 -14.09 10.80
CA ILE A 98 9.41 -15.46 11.29
C ILE A 98 10.36 -16.27 10.40
N SER A 99 11.26 -17.05 11.00
CA SER A 99 12.09 -18.02 10.29
C SER A 99 11.87 -19.46 10.75
N ASP A 100 11.47 -19.64 12.01
CA ASP A 100 11.21 -20.94 12.63
C ASP A 100 9.72 -21.10 12.92
N ILE A 101 9.11 -22.10 12.29
CA ILE A 101 7.69 -22.45 12.44
C ILE A 101 7.50 -23.80 13.16
N THR A 102 8.52 -24.33 13.83
CA THR A 102 8.48 -25.64 14.51
C THR A 102 7.31 -25.75 15.48
N LEU A 103 6.99 -24.67 16.18
CA LEU A 103 5.89 -24.61 17.16
C LEU A 103 4.49 -24.67 16.54
N LEU A 104 4.37 -24.56 15.20
CA LEU A 104 3.09 -24.73 14.52
C LEU A 104 2.70 -26.20 14.34
N SER A 105 3.65 -27.13 14.42
CA SER A 105 3.46 -28.56 14.11
C SER A 105 2.32 -29.25 14.87
N ASN A 106 1.98 -28.76 16.07
CA ASN A 106 0.91 -29.34 16.91
C ASN A 106 -0.47 -28.69 16.69
N LEU A 107 -0.58 -27.68 15.83
CA LEU A 107 -1.83 -26.99 15.51
C LEU A 107 -2.61 -27.73 14.42
N THR A 108 -2.84 -29.03 14.63
CA THR A 108 -3.36 -29.95 13.59
C THR A 108 -4.80 -29.66 13.14
N ASN A 109 -5.51 -28.78 13.85
CA ASN A 109 -6.85 -28.31 13.50
C ASN A 109 -6.84 -27.16 12.46
N LEU A 110 -5.65 -26.69 12.05
CA LEU A 110 -5.54 -25.63 11.05
C LEU A 110 -6.11 -26.06 9.71
N GLU A 111 -7.02 -25.24 9.19
CA GLU A 111 -7.64 -25.34 7.87
C GLU A 111 -7.10 -24.25 6.92
N GLU A 112 -6.68 -23.10 7.48
CA GLU A 112 -6.10 -21.95 6.76
C GLU A 112 -4.86 -21.44 7.49
N LEU A 113 -3.73 -21.34 6.78
CA LEU A 113 -2.48 -20.81 7.30
C LEU A 113 -1.87 -19.81 6.32
N VAL A 114 -1.67 -18.57 6.79
CA VAL A 114 -1.03 -17.49 6.02
C VAL A 114 0.25 -17.06 6.71
N LEU A 115 1.37 -17.20 6.03
CA LEU A 115 2.74 -16.92 6.48
C LEU A 115 3.46 -15.98 5.50
N ASP A 116 2.72 -15.16 4.77
CA ASP A 116 3.22 -14.16 3.81
C ASP A 116 4.25 -13.21 4.44
N GLY A 117 5.34 -12.93 3.71
CA GLY A 117 6.27 -11.85 4.04
C GLY A 117 7.22 -12.17 5.19
N ASN A 118 7.54 -13.46 5.41
CA ASN A 118 8.44 -13.90 6.47
C ASN A 118 9.83 -14.27 5.92
N ASN A 119 10.65 -14.88 6.77
CA ASN A 119 12.01 -15.35 6.47
C ASN A 119 12.09 -16.89 6.48
N ILE A 120 10.98 -17.56 6.18
CA ILE A 120 10.88 -19.02 6.29
C ILE A 120 11.62 -19.67 5.13
N SER A 121 12.49 -20.63 5.45
CA SER A 121 13.16 -21.48 4.46
C SER A 121 12.87 -22.97 4.69
N ASN A 122 12.65 -23.38 5.94
CA ASN A 122 12.29 -24.75 6.29
C ASN A 122 10.79 -24.85 6.58
N ILE A 123 10.08 -25.64 5.76
CA ILE A 123 8.65 -25.90 5.92
C ILE A 123 8.32 -27.32 6.37
N SER A 124 9.32 -28.13 6.77
CA SER A 124 9.10 -29.48 7.28
C SER A 124 8.12 -29.55 8.47
N PRO A 125 8.02 -28.54 9.37
CA PRO A 125 7.04 -28.57 10.45
C PRO A 125 5.57 -28.57 9.99
N LEU A 126 5.29 -28.26 8.72
CA LEU A 126 3.93 -28.27 8.18
C LEU A 126 3.40 -29.68 7.91
N GLU A 127 4.27 -30.71 7.85
CA GLU A 127 3.90 -32.08 7.43
C GLU A 127 2.77 -32.70 8.27
N SER A 128 2.67 -32.32 9.54
CA SER A 128 1.62 -32.79 10.46
C SER A 128 0.27 -32.11 10.25
N LEU A 129 0.20 -30.99 9.53
CA LEU A 129 -0.98 -30.12 9.40
C LEU A 129 -1.93 -30.60 8.29
N LYS A 130 -2.29 -31.89 8.32
CA LYS A 130 -3.06 -32.58 7.27
C LYS A 130 -4.48 -32.04 7.04
N GLY A 131 -4.98 -31.20 7.94
CA GLY A 131 -6.26 -30.50 7.83
C GLY A 131 -6.23 -29.26 6.92
N LEU A 132 -5.04 -28.80 6.51
CA LEU A 132 -4.90 -27.59 5.71
C LEU A 132 -5.61 -27.70 4.36
N ARG A 133 -6.41 -26.68 4.05
CA ARG A 133 -7.08 -26.47 2.76
C ARG A 133 -6.53 -25.25 2.03
N HIS A 134 -6.06 -24.24 2.76
CA HIS A 134 -5.48 -23.02 2.20
C HIS A 134 -4.14 -22.73 2.89
N LEU A 135 -3.08 -22.60 2.08
CA LEU A 135 -1.73 -22.31 2.56
C LEU A 135 -1.11 -21.19 1.71
N ASP A 136 -0.79 -20.08 2.36
CA ASP A 136 -0.07 -18.95 1.74
C ASP A 136 1.31 -18.81 2.38
N LEU A 137 2.34 -19.05 1.59
CA LEU A 137 3.77 -19.01 1.93
C LEU A 137 4.53 -18.02 1.04
N ARG A 138 3.84 -17.09 0.38
CA ARG A 138 4.49 -16.15 -0.54
C ARG A 138 5.48 -15.22 0.16
N ASN A 139 6.38 -14.62 -0.60
CA ASN A 139 7.41 -13.70 -0.09
C ASN A 139 8.22 -14.29 1.09
N ASN A 140 8.79 -15.48 0.89
CA ASN A 140 9.63 -16.18 1.86
C ASN A 140 11.00 -16.53 1.23
N LYS A 141 11.74 -17.47 1.83
CA LYS A 141 13.04 -17.95 1.36
C LYS A 141 13.03 -19.46 1.10
N ILE A 142 11.88 -19.97 0.65
CA ILE A 142 11.67 -21.41 0.44
C ILE A 142 12.33 -21.81 -0.88
N SER A 143 13.16 -22.85 -0.83
CA SER A 143 13.76 -23.47 -2.02
C SER A 143 13.42 -24.94 -2.18
N ASN A 144 12.91 -25.58 -1.12
CA ASN A 144 12.54 -26.99 -1.07
C ASN A 144 11.15 -27.15 -0.43
N LEU A 145 10.32 -28.01 -1.01
CA LEU A 145 8.95 -28.25 -0.59
C LEU A 145 8.78 -29.43 0.40
N ASN A 146 9.87 -29.90 1.01
CA ASN A 146 9.85 -30.90 2.09
C ASN A 146 8.93 -30.43 3.23
N GLY A 147 7.83 -31.15 3.44
CA GLY A 147 6.76 -30.80 4.38
C GLY A 147 5.39 -30.63 3.73
N ILE A 148 5.30 -30.55 2.38
CA ILE A 148 4.03 -30.35 1.67
C ILE A 148 3.39 -31.67 1.21
N SER A 149 4.15 -32.72 0.90
CA SER A 149 3.63 -33.93 0.23
C SER A 149 2.44 -34.59 0.94
N GLY A 150 2.35 -34.50 2.28
CA GLY A 150 1.27 -35.05 3.09
C GLY A 150 -0.01 -34.19 3.16
N LEU A 151 0.00 -32.98 2.60
CA LEU A 151 -1.08 -31.99 2.71
C LEU A 151 -2.16 -32.20 1.63
N VAL A 152 -2.60 -33.45 1.46
CA VAL A 152 -3.48 -33.92 0.37
C VAL A 152 -4.88 -33.27 0.34
N ASN A 153 -5.23 -32.50 1.37
CA ASN A 153 -6.48 -31.74 1.45
C ASN A 153 -6.37 -30.29 0.94
N LEU A 154 -5.18 -29.85 0.52
CA LEU A 154 -4.98 -28.51 -0.02
C LEU A 154 -5.84 -28.27 -1.27
N GLU A 155 -6.53 -27.14 -1.26
CA GLU A 155 -7.34 -26.60 -2.35
C GLU A 155 -6.72 -25.33 -2.94
N ALA A 156 -5.99 -24.54 -2.13
CA ALA A 156 -5.25 -23.37 -2.58
C ALA A 156 -3.85 -23.33 -1.96
N LEU A 157 -2.84 -23.11 -2.79
CA LEU A 157 -1.44 -22.99 -2.40
C LEU A 157 -0.79 -21.78 -3.09
N ASN A 158 -0.26 -20.86 -2.28
CA ASN A 158 0.51 -19.72 -2.77
C ASN A 158 1.97 -19.83 -2.31
N LEU A 159 2.88 -19.92 -3.27
CA LEU A 159 4.34 -20.03 -3.12
C LEU A 159 5.06 -18.94 -3.92
N LYS A 160 4.35 -17.88 -4.33
CA LYS A 160 4.90 -16.76 -5.10
C LYS A 160 6.09 -16.10 -4.39
N ASP A 161 7.04 -15.56 -5.15
CA ASP A 161 8.18 -14.81 -4.63
C ASP A 161 9.00 -15.65 -3.61
N ASN A 162 9.50 -16.80 -4.09
CA ASN A 162 10.37 -17.72 -3.36
C ASN A 162 11.56 -18.13 -4.25
N GLN A 163 12.27 -19.20 -3.91
CA GLN A 163 13.48 -19.68 -4.60
C GLN A 163 13.34 -21.15 -5.02
N ILE A 164 12.12 -21.57 -5.36
CA ILE A 164 11.77 -22.98 -5.61
C ILE A 164 12.23 -23.40 -7.01
N ILE A 165 12.85 -24.57 -7.10
CA ILE A 165 13.30 -25.18 -8.37
C ILE A 165 12.55 -26.50 -8.62
N ASP A 166 12.47 -27.36 -7.62
CA ASP A 166 11.86 -28.69 -7.66
C ASP A 166 10.47 -28.66 -7.01
N ILE A 167 9.49 -29.23 -7.72
CA ILE A 167 8.09 -29.29 -7.30
C ILE A 167 7.53 -30.72 -7.23
N THR A 168 8.40 -31.73 -7.19
CA THR A 168 8.03 -33.16 -7.15
C THR A 168 7.08 -33.52 -6.01
N GLN A 169 7.15 -32.79 -4.90
CA GLN A 169 6.29 -32.94 -3.73
C GLN A 169 4.82 -32.57 -4.00
N LEU A 170 4.51 -31.84 -5.08
CA LEU A 170 3.14 -31.42 -5.41
C LEU A 170 2.30 -32.52 -6.08
N LYS A 171 2.92 -33.61 -6.55
CA LYS A 171 2.26 -34.61 -7.41
C LYS A 171 0.98 -35.24 -6.82
N ASP A 172 0.92 -35.36 -5.49
CA ASP A 172 -0.17 -36.05 -4.78
C ASP A 172 -1.25 -35.07 -4.26
N LEU A 173 -1.09 -33.75 -4.47
CA LEU A 173 -2.04 -32.72 -4.05
C LEU A 173 -3.25 -32.61 -4.97
N THR A 174 -3.85 -33.75 -5.31
CA THR A 174 -4.87 -33.88 -6.37
C THR A 174 -6.12 -33.02 -6.18
N LYS A 175 -6.41 -32.54 -4.96
CA LYS A 175 -7.54 -31.64 -4.67
C LYS A 175 -7.26 -30.16 -4.96
N LEU A 176 -6.04 -29.81 -5.36
CA LEU A 176 -5.63 -28.43 -5.59
C LEU A 176 -6.41 -27.78 -6.74
N LYS A 177 -7.03 -26.64 -6.45
CA LYS A 177 -7.82 -25.82 -7.38
C LYS A 177 -7.09 -24.55 -7.78
N GLU A 178 -6.27 -24.02 -6.87
CA GLU A 178 -5.49 -22.80 -7.07
C GLU A 178 -4.02 -22.99 -6.70
N LEU A 179 -3.13 -22.64 -7.63
CA LEU A 179 -1.69 -22.68 -7.43
C LEU A 179 -1.06 -21.40 -7.98
N ASP A 180 -0.38 -20.65 -7.12
CA ASP A 180 0.45 -19.50 -7.50
C ASP A 180 1.90 -19.78 -7.13
N MET A 181 2.77 -19.82 -8.14
CA MET A 181 4.22 -20.01 -8.01
C MET A 181 4.97 -18.97 -8.85
N ASN A 182 4.39 -17.79 -9.07
CA ASN A 182 5.06 -16.71 -9.78
C ASN A 182 6.41 -16.37 -9.13
N ASN A 183 7.36 -15.88 -9.93
CA ASN A 183 8.67 -15.43 -9.46
C ASN A 183 9.40 -16.51 -8.64
N ASN A 184 9.65 -17.65 -9.28
CA ASN A 184 10.46 -18.75 -8.75
C ASN A 184 11.49 -19.17 -9.81
N LEU A 185 12.08 -20.36 -9.66
CA LEU A 185 13.12 -20.88 -10.55
C LEU A 185 12.72 -22.24 -11.14
N VAL A 186 11.41 -22.50 -11.25
CA VAL A 186 10.86 -23.78 -11.70
C VAL A 186 11.14 -23.98 -13.19
N ARG A 187 11.58 -25.19 -13.55
CA ARG A 187 11.84 -25.61 -14.94
C ARG A 187 10.93 -26.74 -15.38
N ASP A 188 10.84 -27.78 -14.55
CA ASP A 188 10.02 -28.95 -14.81
C ASP A 188 8.69 -28.86 -14.04
N ILE A 189 7.59 -28.96 -14.77
CA ILE A 189 6.24 -28.97 -14.22
C ILE A 189 5.52 -30.32 -14.42
N SER A 190 6.26 -31.40 -14.67
CA SER A 190 5.77 -32.78 -14.82
C SER A 190 4.86 -33.24 -13.67
N SER A 191 5.14 -32.76 -12.47
CA SER A 191 4.41 -33.07 -11.24
C SER A 191 2.99 -32.49 -11.20
N LEU A 192 2.67 -31.53 -12.07
CA LEU A 192 1.31 -30.97 -12.19
C LEU A 192 0.37 -31.85 -13.01
N SER A 193 0.86 -32.93 -13.63
CA SER A 193 0.08 -33.81 -14.50
C SER A 193 -1.16 -34.41 -13.81
N GLY A 194 -1.04 -34.80 -12.54
CA GLY A 194 -2.13 -35.39 -11.73
C GLY A 194 -3.14 -34.39 -11.15
N LEU A 195 -2.90 -33.07 -11.26
CA LEU A 195 -3.73 -32.03 -10.65
C LEU A 195 -4.98 -31.70 -11.49
N SER A 196 -5.89 -32.66 -11.62
CA SER A 196 -7.03 -32.59 -12.55
C SER A 196 -8.06 -31.51 -12.23
N TYR A 197 -8.15 -31.05 -10.97
CA TYR A 197 -9.12 -30.04 -10.52
C TYR A 197 -8.58 -28.60 -10.52
N ILE A 198 -7.37 -28.37 -11.05
CA ILE A 198 -6.77 -27.04 -11.09
C ILE A 198 -7.60 -26.11 -11.98
N ARG A 199 -7.99 -24.96 -11.43
CA ARG A 199 -8.80 -23.92 -12.09
C ARG A 199 -8.01 -22.64 -12.31
N LYS A 200 -7.10 -22.33 -11.38
CA LYS A 200 -6.22 -21.17 -11.44
C LYS A 200 -4.78 -21.60 -11.26
N LEU A 201 -3.95 -21.34 -12.26
CA LEU A 201 -2.54 -21.68 -12.25
C LEU A 201 -1.72 -20.45 -12.67
N SER A 202 -0.79 -20.04 -11.81
CA SER A 202 0.11 -18.93 -12.06
C SER A 202 1.55 -19.38 -11.86
N LEU A 203 2.35 -19.26 -12.91
CA LEU A 203 3.74 -19.69 -13.03
C LEU A 203 4.58 -18.63 -13.78
N GLU A 204 4.17 -17.36 -13.72
CA GLU A 204 4.87 -16.24 -14.34
C GLU A 204 6.31 -16.14 -13.84
N ASN A 205 7.24 -15.73 -14.69
CA ASN A 205 8.63 -15.44 -14.31
C ASN A 205 9.29 -16.65 -13.63
N ASN A 206 9.33 -17.74 -14.38
CA ASN A 206 10.03 -18.98 -14.08
C ASN A 206 10.95 -19.34 -15.25
N GLN A 207 11.38 -20.59 -15.35
CA GLN A 207 12.29 -21.08 -16.40
C GLN A 207 11.68 -22.25 -17.17
N ILE A 208 10.36 -22.22 -17.37
CA ILE A 208 9.57 -23.28 -18.00
C ILE A 208 9.72 -23.19 -19.52
N SER A 209 9.97 -24.31 -20.16
CA SER A 209 10.02 -24.42 -21.64
C SER A 209 8.97 -25.38 -22.21
N SER A 210 8.55 -26.37 -21.43
CA SER A 210 7.53 -27.36 -21.81
C SER A 210 6.36 -27.32 -20.86
N ILE A 211 5.15 -27.34 -21.42
CA ILE A 211 3.89 -27.39 -20.67
C ILE A 211 3.07 -28.64 -20.95
N SER A 212 3.70 -29.73 -21.42
CA SER A 212 3.01 -30.98 -21.76
C SER A 212 2.21 -31.56 -20.59
N SER A 213 2.62 -31.32 -19.33
CA SER A 213 1.90 -31.74 -18.12
C SER A 213 0.55 -31.05 -17.92
N LEU A 214 0.30 -29.93 -18.63
CA LEU A 214 -0.99 -29.24 -18.64
C LEU A 214 -2.00 -29.85 -19.61
N SER A 215 -1.62 -30.93 -20.30
CA SER A 215 -2.55 -31.71 -21.12
C SER A 215 -3.73 -32.19 -20.27
N ASN A 216 -4.93 -32.17 -20.86
CA ASN A 216 -6.18 -32.61 -20.25
C ASN A 216 -6.66 -31.82 -19.01
N LYS A 217 -6.13 -30.62 -18.75
CA LYS A 217 -6.63 -29.72 -17.69
C LYS A 217 -7.89 -28.97 -18.15
N ARG A 218 -9.01 -29.71 -18.23
CA ARG A 218 -10.31 -29.22 -18.76
C ARG A 218 -10.97 -28.16 -17.88
N ASP A 219 -10.70 -28.19 -16.57
CA ASP A 219 -11.28 -27.26 -15.58
C ASP A 219 -10.51 -25.92 -15.48
N LEU A 220 -9.39 -25.78 -16.19
CA LEU A 220 -8.55 -24.59 -16.14
C LEU A 220 -9.29 -23.37 -16.70
N LYS A 221 -9.37 -22.31 -15.89
CA LYS A 221 -10.06 -21.04 -16.20
C LYS A 221 -9.10 -19.86 -16.29
N TYR A 222 -8.07 -19.87 -15.46
CA TYR A 222 -7.08 -18.80 -15.34
C TYR A 222 -5.69 -19.41 -15.43
N LEU A 223 -4.92 -18.97 -16.43
CA LEU A 223 -3.56 -19.42 -16.63
C LEU A 223 -2.64 -18.22 -16.87
N ASN A 224 -1.61 -18.10 -16.05
CA ASN A 224 -0.51 -17.18 -16.28
C ASN A 224 0.81 -17.95 -16.36
N LEU A 225 1.45 -17.91 -17.52
CA LEU A 225 2.77 -18.48 -17.79
C LEU A 225 3.70 -17.42 -18.42
N GLY A 226 3.43 -16.13 -18.17
CA GLY A 226 4.25 -15.05 -18.72
C GLY A 226 5.72 -15.14 -18.27
N LYS A 227 6.63 -14.51 -19.01
CA LYS A 227 8.08 -14.44 -18.71
C LYS A 227 8.69 -15.83 -18.46
N ASN A 228 8.50 -16.74 -19.42
CA ASN A 228 9.10 -18.08 -19.41
C ASN A 228 9.86 -18.28 -20.74
N SER A 229 10.08 -19.53 -21.17
CA SER A 229 10.72 -19.87 -22.44
C SER A 229 9.87 -20.83 -23.27
N ILE A 230 8.55 -20.74 -23.16
CA ILE A 230 7.59 -21.64 -23.81
C ILE A 230 7.50 -21.32 -25.29
N SER A 231 7.51 -22.34 -26.14
CA SER A 231 7.29 -22.20 -27.59
C SER A 231 6.11 -23.00 -28.12
N ASP A 232 5.76 -24.10 -27.46
CA ASP A 232 4.63 -24.97 -27.83
C ASP A 232 3.53 -24.88 -26.77
N ILE A 233 2.32 -24.52 -27.20
CA ILE A 233 1.13 -24.42 -26.37
C ILE A 233 0.07 -25.49 -26.68
N SER A 234 0.42 -26.52 -27.46
CA SER A 234 -0.49 -27.61 -27.86
C SER A 234 -1.17 -28.31 -26.69
N ALA A 235 -0.51 -28.38 -25.53
CA ALA A 235 -1.06 -28.94 -24.29
C ALA A 235 -2.35 -28.24 -23.82
N LEU A 236 -2.55 -26.96 -24.21
CA LEU A 236 -3.73 -26.18 -23.80
C LEU A 236 -4.98 -26.48 -24.64
N LYS A 237 -4.88 -27.29 -25.70
CA LYS A 237 -5.99 -27.59 -26.61
C LYS A 237 -7.27 -28.07 -25.89
N SER A 238 -7.11 -28.81 -24.80
CA SER A 238 -8.23 -29.36 -24.01
C SER A 238 -8.86 -28.37 -23.02
N SER A 239 -8.23 -27.22 -22.76
CA SER A 239 -8.68 -26.23 -21.78
C SER A 239 -9.72 -25.28 -22.41
N THR A 240 -10.76 -25.84 -23.01
CA THR A 240 -11.80 -25.09 -23.75
C THR A 240 -12.59 -24.11 -22.88
N GLY A 241 -12.57 -24.33 -21.56
CA GLY A 241 -13.21 -23.48 -20.58
C GLY A 241 -12.42 -22.22 -20.16
N MET A 242 -11.25 -21.95 -20.75
CA MET A 242 -10.37 -20.84 -20.39
C MET A 242 -11.09 -19.48 -20.46
N ILE A 243 -10.84 -18.62 -19.47
CA ILE A 243 -11.38 -17.25 -19.38
C ILE A 243 -10.24 -16.23 -19.47
N TRP A 244 -9.09 -16.54 -18.87
CA TRP A 244 -7.95 -15.64 -18.75
C TRP A 244 -6.67 -16.39 -19.10
N LEU A 245 -5.94 -15.90 -20.10
CA LEU A 245 -4.70 -16.50 -20.56
C LEU A 245 -3.60 -15.44 -20.72
N GLU A 246 -2.57 -15.53 -19.89
CA GLU A 246 -1.36 -14.71 -19.98
C GLU A 246 -0.15 -15.57 -20.36
N LEU A 247 0.43 -15.25 -21.52
CA LEU A 247 1.55 -15.94 -22.13
C LEU A 247 2.64 -14.96 -22.59
N GLY A 248 2.57 -13.69 -22.14
CA GLY A 248 3.50 -12.66 -22.59
C GLY A 248 4.95 -12.91 -22.16
N GLY A 249 5.94 -12.55 -22.97
CA GLY A 249 7.36 -12.78 -22.69
C GLY A 249 7.77 -14.25 -22.81
N ASN A 250 7.41 -14.89 -23.92
CA ASN A 250 7.74 -16.28 -24.24
C ASN A 250 8.31 -16.37 -25.68
N ASN A 251 8.47 -17.59 -26.20
CA ASN A 251 8.98 -17.88 -27.56
C ASN A 251 7.88 -18.43 -28.48
N ILE A 252 6.61 -18.07 -28.23
CA ILE A 252 5.46 -18.62 -28.94
C ILE A 252 5.37 -18.02 -30.35
N LYS A 253 5.05 -18.86 -31.33
CA LYS A 253 4.84 -18.45 -32.73
C LYS A 253 3.49 -18.91 -33.26
N ASP A 254 3.10 -20.14 -32.91
CA ASP A 254 1.84 -20.75 -33.30
C ASP A 254 0.83 -20.64 -32.15
N ILE A 255 -0.32 -20.02 -32.44
CA ILE A 255 -1.43 -19.86 -31.51
C ILE A 255 -2.69 -20.62 -31.95
N GLY A 256 -2.58 -21.54 -32.91
CA GLY A 256 -3.69 -22.32 -33.48
C GLY A 256 -4.59 -22.98 -32.44
N TYR A 257 -4.01 -23.39 -31.31
CA TYR A 257 -4.69 -24.09 -30.23
C TYR A 257 -5.60 -23.20 -29.38
N ILE A 258 -5.50 -21.86 -29.48
CA ILE A 258 -6.36 -20.92 -28.73
C ILE A 258 -7.78 -20.88 -29.34
N SER A 259 -7.95 -21.28 -30.60
CA SER A 259 -9.26 -21.36 -31.27
C SER A 259 -10.29 -22.22 -30.53
N SER A 260 -9.86 -23.17 -29.68
CA SER A 260 -10.76 -24.00 -28.86
C SER A 260 -11.32 -23.29 -27.61
N MET A 261 -10.86 -22.07 -27.32
CA MET A 261 -11.17 -21.31 -26.09
C MET A 261 -12.23 -20.22 -26.35
N ALA A 262 -13.39 -20.61 -26.89
CA ALA A 262 -14.45 -19.66 -27.29
C ALA A 262 -14.95 -18.73 -26.15
N GLY A 263 -14.77 -19.13 -24.88
CA GLY A 263 -15.13 -18.36 -23.69
C GLY A 263 -14.08 -17.33 -23.21
N LEU A 264 -12.93 -17.25 -23.87
CA LEU A 264 -11.80 -16.41 -23.44
C LEU A 264 -12.18 -14.93 -23.44
N LYS A 265 -11.85 -14.24 -22.34
CA LYS A 265 -12.14 -12.81 -22.11
C LYS A 265 -10.88 -11.96 -22.11
N LEU A 266 -9.79 -12.50 -21.57
CA LEU A 266 -8.49 -11.83 -21.53
C LEU A 266 -7.42 -12.72 -22.14
N LEU A 267 -6.69 -12.15 -23.10
CA LEU A 267 -5.55 -12.77 -23.75
C LEU A 267 -4.37 -11.79 -23.78
N SER A 268 -3.27 -12.14 -23.11
CA SER A 268 -1.98 -11.46 -23.30
C SER A 268 -0.98 -12.43 -23.91
N LEU A 269 -0.43 -12.03 -25.05
CA LEU A 269 0.55 -12.72 -25.86
C LEU A 269 1.74 -11.77 -26.17
N SER A 270 1.91 -10.71 -25.39
CA SER A 270 2.94 -9.70 -25.67
C SER A 270 4.36 -10.28 -25.65
N ASN A 271 5.31 -9.66 -26.35
CA ASN A 271 6.71 -10.05 -26.39
C ASN A 271 6.90 -11.54 -26.72
N ASN A 272 6.42 -11.95 -27.89
CA ASN A 272 6.53 -13.30 -28.44
C ASN A 272 7.05 -13.23 -29.90
N GLY A 273 6.93 -14.33 -30.65
CA GLY A 273 7.31 -14.43 -32.06
C GLY A 273 6.12 -14.57 -33.02
N ILE A 274 4.92 -14.15 -32.63
CA ILE A 274 3.67 -14.39 -33.37
C ILE A 274 3.63 -13.51 -34.62
N SER A 275 3.20 -14.09 -35.74
CA SER A 275 3.02 -13.35 -37.01
C SER A 275 1.64 -13.54 -37.62
N ASN A 276 1.00 -14.68 -37.38
CA ASN A 276 -0.36 -14.99 -37.79
C ASN A 276 -1.27 -15.00 -36.55
N ILE A 277 -2.41 -14.32 -36.64
CA ILE A 277 -3.42 -14.23 -35.58
C ILE A 277 -4.81 -14.75 -35.99
N ASP A 278 -4.94 -15.40 -37.15
CA ASP A 278 -6.21 -15.89 -37.73
C ASP A 278 -7.00 -16.78 -36.76
N SER A 279 -6.30 -17.50 -35.89
CA SER A 279 -6.89 -18.35 -34.85
C SER A 279 -7.75 -17.60 -33.83
N LEU A 280 -7.66 -16.26 -33.77
CA LEU A 280 -8.48 -15.41 -32.91
C LEU A 280 -9.91 -15.21 -33.44
N GLU A 281 -10.19 -15.55 -34.71
CA GLU A 281 -11.51 -15.35 -35.35
C GLU A 281 -12.65 -16.04 -34.58
N GLU A 282 -12.38 -17.19 -33.97
CA GLU A 282 -13.35 -17.99 -33.19
C GLU A 282 -13.62 -17.40 -31.79
N ILE A 283 -12.80 -16.43 -31.32
CA ILE A 283 -12.84 -15.89 -29.95
C ILE A 283 -13.64 -14.59 -29.90
N ARG A 284 -14.91 -14.66 -30.31
CA ARG A 284 -15.79 -13.49 -30.46
C ARG A 284 -16.11 -12.76 -29.15
N GLY A 285 -15.86 -13.41 -28.00
CA GLY A 285 -16.16 -12.89 -26.67
C GLY A 285 -15.00 -12.15 -25.99
N LEU A 286 -13.87 -11.95 -26.66
CA LEU A 286 -12.67 -11.35 -26.08
C LEU A 286 -12.88 -9.87 -25.75
N LEU A 287 -12.43 -9.45 -24.56
CA LEU A 287 -12.54 -8.07 -24.06
C LEU A 287 -11.18 -7.38 -23.99
N TYR A 288 -10.14 -8.13 -23.64
CA TYR A 288 -8.77 -7.62 -23.52
C TYR A 288 -7.83 -8.45 -24.37
N LEU A 289 -7.11 -7.79 -25.28
CA LEU A 289 -6.11 -8.39 -26.15
C LEU A 289 -4.80 -7.60 -26.10
N ASP A 290 -3.73 -8.25 -25.65
CA ASP A 290 -2.40 -7.67 -25.66
C ASP A 290 -1.48 -8.50 -26.55
N LEU A 291 -1.07 -7.92 -27.68
CA LEU A 291 -0.24 -8.50 -28.73
C LEU A 291 1.05 -7.69 -28.93
N GLU A 292 1.42 -6.82 -27.99
CA GLU A 292 2.61 -5.99 -28.10
C GLU A 292 3.88 -6.81 -28.39
N GLY A 293 4.85 -6.29 -29.13
CA GLY A 293 6.17 -6.91 -29.24
C GLY A 293 6.17 -8.24 -29.99
N ASN A 294 5.37 -8.33 -31.05
CA ASN A 294 5.28 -9.51 -31.92
C ASN A 294 5.75 -9.15 -33.35
N LYS A 295 5.50 -10.06 -34.31
CA LYS A 295 5.85 -9.92 -35.73
C LYS A 295 4.61 -9.86 -36.63
N ILE A 296 3.51 -9.33 -36.10
CA ILE A 296 2.21 -9.28 -36.79
C ILE A 296 2.23 -8.15 -37.82
N ASN A 297 1.83 -8.45 -39.05
CA ASN A 297 1.70 -7.46 -40.12
C ASN A 297 0.27 -7.30 -40.66
N ASN A 298 -0.55 -8.35 -40.55
CA ASN A 298 -1.95 -8.35 -40.92
C ASN A 298 -2.83 -8.40 -39.65
N VAL A 299 -3.73 -7.43 -39.55
CA VAL A 299 -4.65 -7.28 -38.42
C VAL A 299 -6.11 -7.21 -38.86
N ASP A 300 -6.41 -7.48 -40.15
CA ASP A 300 -7.75 -7.30 -40.72
C ASP A 300 -8.82 -8.06 -39.93
N LEU A 301 -8.53 -9.27 -39.42
CA LEU A 301 -9.48 -10.06 -38.63
C LEU A 301 -10.01 -9.30 -37.40
N LEU A 302 -9.21 -8.39 -36.82
CA LEU A 302 -9.54 -7.67 -35.60
C LEU A 302 -10.73 -6.72 -35.84
N SER A 303 -11.06 -6.37 -37.09
CA SER A 303 -12.25 -5.59 -37.43
C SER A 303 -13.55 -6.30 -37.06
N ASN A 304 -13.51 -7.63 -37.00
CA ASN A 304 -14.67 -8.45 -36.72
C ASN A 304 -14.87 -8.67 -35.21
N MET A 305 -13.90 -8.26 -34.37
CA MET A 305 -13.94 -8.42 -32.91
C MET A 305 -14.68 -7.27 -32.22
N LYS A 306 -16.00 -7.15 -32.49
CA LYS A 306 -16.85 -6.04 -32.01
C LYS A 306 -16.93 -5.87 -30.48
N GLY A 307 -16.62 -6.90 -29.70
CA GLY A 307 -16.70 -6.90 -28.23
C GLY A 307 -15.43 -6.46 -27.51
N LEU A 308 -14.33 -6.20 -28.24
CA LEU A 308 -13.05 -5.88 -27.64
C LEU A 308 -13.05 -4.48 -27.02
N GLN A 309 -12.60 -4.37 -25.77
CA GLN A 309 -12.54 -3.12 -24.99
C GLN A 309 -11.11 -2.57 -24.88
N TYR A 310 -10.13 -3.46 -24.86
CA TYR A 310 -8.71 -3.11 -24.81
C TYR A 310 -7.93 -3.90 -25.85
N MET A 311 -7.11 -3.19 -26.61
CA MET A 311 -6.18 -3.78 -27.58
C MET A 311 -4.82 -3.10 -27.48
N ASN A 312 -3.75 -3.90 -27.38
CA ASN A 312 -2.38 -3.41 -27.48
C ASN A 312 -1.66 -4.10 -28.64
N LEU A 313 -1.28 -3.33 -29.67
CA LEU A 313 -0.58 -3.81 -30.87
C LEU A 313 0.82 -3.19 -31.00
N ASN A 314 1.32 -2.52 -29.97
CA ASN A 314 2.62 -1.86 -30.00
C ASN A 314 3.75 -2.78 -30.47
N ASN A 315 4.80 -2.23 -31.07
CA ASN A 315 6.00 -3.00 -31.43
C ASN A 315 5.70 -4.25 -32.32
N ASN A 316 4.86 -4.08 -33.35
CA ASN A 316 4.59 -5.07 -34.41
C ASN A 316 5.06 -4.58 -35.79
N LEU A 317 4.80 -5.35 -36.85
CA LEU A 317 5.17 -5.08 -38.25
C LEU A 317 3.96 -4.63 -39.10
N ILE A 318 3.01 -3.91 -38.51
CA ILE A 318 1.75 -3.53 -39.15
C ILE A 318 2.01 -2.41 -40.18
N ASP A 319 1.89 -2.75 -41.46
CA ASP A 319 2.18 -1.83 -42.57
C ASP A 319 0.92 -1.17 -43.15
N ASN A 320 -0.28 -1.65 -42.80
CA ASN A 320 -1.56 -1.09 -43.21
C ASN A 320 -2.50 -0.98 -42.00
N ILE A 321 -3.03 0.21 -41.75
CA ILE A 321 -4.11 0.43 -40.80
C ILE A 321 -5.32 0.85 -41.63
N ASN A 322 -6.09 -0.13 -42.11
CA ASN A 322 -7.48 0.16 -42.43
C ASN A 322 -8.12 0.61 -41.11
N LEU A 323 -8.50 1.88 -41.01
CA LEU A 323 -8.99 2.48 -39.78
C LEU A 323 -10.19 1.68 -39.25
N PHE A 324 -9.95 0.92 -38.18
CA PHE A 324 -10.94 0.12 -37.49
C PHE A 324 -11.97 1.04 -36.83
N PHE A 325 -13.19 1.05 -37.36
CA PHE A 325 -14.35 1.56 -36.64
C PHE A 325 -15.29 0.38 -36.41
N ASN A 326 -15.33 -0.14 -35.18
CA ASN A 326 -16.46 -0.94 -34.74
C ASN A 326 -17.62 0.03 -34.46
N GLU A 327 -18.85 -0.46 -34.47
CA GLU A 327 -20.07 0.36 -34.27
C GLU A 327 -20.13 1.06 -32.89
N ASN A 328 -19.15 0.82 -32.00
CA ASN A 328 -19.09 1.33 -30.63
C ASN A 328 -17.95 2.34 -30.37
N ASN A 329 -17.11 2.70 -31.35
CA ASN A 329 -16.09 3.77 -31.27
C ASN A 329 -15.22 3.80 -29.99
N GLN A 330 -14.85 2.65 -29.43
CA GLN A 330 -13.92 2.55 -28.29
C GLN A 330 -12.67 1.77 -28.69
N PHE A 331 -11.62 2.47 -29.12
CA PHE A 331 -10.30 1.88 -29.26
C PHE A 331 -9.25 2.81 -28.64
N ILE A 332 -8.49 2.29 -27.66
CA ILE A 332 -7.17 2.82 -27.37
C ILE A 332 -6.24 2.26 -28.45
N PHE A 333 -6.02 3.02 -29.52
CA PHE A 333 -4.89 2.75 -30.40
C PHE A 333 -3.62 3.12 -29.61
N ASN A 334 -2.65 2.22 -29.56
CA ASN A 334 -1.25 2.57 -29.31
C ASN A 334 -0.48 1.85 -30.43
N GLY A 335 0.07 2.63 -31.35
CA GLY A 335 0.80 2.15 -32.53
C GLY A 335 1.17 3.39 -33.32
N ILE A 336 2.44 3.63 -33.63
CA ILE A 336 3.31 2.87 -34.52
C ILE A 336 4.76 3.03 -34.03
N ASN A 337 5.46 1.93 -33.76
CA ASN A 337 6.93 1.89 -33.80
C ASN A 337 7.33 1.17 -35.09
N SER A 338 7.51 1.93 -36.17
CA SER A 338 8.31 1.48 -37.30
C SER A 338 9.78 1.72 -36.92
N PRO A 339 10.75 0.86 -37.28
CA PRO A 339 12.16 1.07 -36.96
C PRO A 339 12.78 2.36 -37.55
N LYS A 340 11.99 3.20 -38.24
CA LYS A 340 12.38 4.55 -38.65
C LYS A 340 11.71 5.71 -37.90
N TYR A 341 10.48 5.58 -37.35
CA TYR A 341 9.79 6.68 -36.63
C TYR A 341 8.71 6.15 -35.67
N ASN A 342 8.67 6.68 -34.43
CA ASN A 342 7.71 6.33 -33.36
C ASN A 342 6.61 7.41 -33.25
N ILE A 343 5.32 7.04 -33.37
CA ILE A 343 4.16 7.95 -33.21
C ILE A 343 3.11 7.28 -32.32
N ASN A 344 2.59 7.99 -31.29
CA ASN A 344 1.46 7.54 -30.47
C ASN A 344 0.17 8.28 -30.87
N ILE A 345 -0.91 7.54 -31.15
CA ILE A 345 -2.25 8.11 -31.40
C ILE A 345 -3.22 7.51 -30.38
N VAL A 346 -3.59 8.28 -29.34
CA VAL A 346 -4.55 7.84 -28.33
C VAL A 346 -5.92 8.43 -28.64
N ILE A 347 -6.93 7.58 -28.88
CA ILE A 347 -8.33 7.99 -28.99
C ILE A 347 -9.06 7.46 -27.74
N GLN A 348 -9.77 8.33 -27.02
CA GLN A 348 -10.55 7.96 -25.84
C GLN A 348 -12.02 8.33 -26.07
N TRP A 349 -12.94 7.40 -25.78
CA TRP A 349 -14.37 7.71 -25.80
C TRP A 349 -15.15 7.13 -24.61
N ASN A 350 -15.85 8.03 -23.91
CA ASN A 350 -16.67 7.77 -22.74
C ASN A 350 -18.11 7.51 -23.18
N ASN A 351 -18.68 6.35 -22.85
CA ASN A 351 -20.10 6.07 -23.09
C ASN A 351 -20.95 6.50 -21.88
N SER A 352 -21.89 7.41 -22.12
CA SER A 352 -23.19 7.46 -21.43
C SER A 352 -24.23 7.79 -22.50
N ASP A 353 -25.25 6.95 -22.64
CA ASP A 353 -26.24 6.99 -23.72
C ASP A 353 -26.90 8.36 -23.92
N SER A 354 -26.53 9.06 -25.00
CA SER A 354 -27.47 9.72 -25.93
C SER A 354 -26.71 10.35 -27.11
N MET A 355 -27.32 10.18 -28.28
CA MET A 355 -26.79 10.42 -29.62
C MET A 355 -26.60 11.93 -29.89
N SER A 356 -25.50 12.56 -29.42
CA SER A 356 -25.19 13.97 -29.78
C SER A 356 -23.72 14.46 -29.65
N ASN A 357 -22.76 13.70 -29.15
CA ASN A 357 -21.36 14.12 -29.19
C ASN A 357 -20.52 13.08 -29.93
N LEU A 358 -19.54 13.53 -30.71
CA LEU A 358 -18.64 12.75 -31.58
C LEU A 358 -17.18 12.76 -31.00
N PRO A 359 -16.23 11.91 -31.47
CA PRO A 359 -14.93 11.68 -30.80
C PRO A 359 -13.93 12.84 -30.72
N ASN A 360 -13.27 12.96 -29.56
CA ASN A 360 -12.06 13.76 -29.39
C ASN A 360 -10.86 12.95 -29.91
N VAL A 361 -10.28 13.38 -31.04
CA VAL A 361 -9.02 12.82 -31.57
C VAL A 361 -7.86 13.70 -31.08
N GLY A 362 -7.00 13.16 -30.22
CA GLY A 362 -5.78 13.82 -29.74
C GLY A 362 -4.53 13.18 -30.34
N MET A 363 -3.65 13.99 -30.96
CA MET A 363 -2.29 13.57 -31.32
C MET A 363 -1.33 14.06 -30.23
N TYR A 364 -0.51 13.15 -29.69
CA TYR A 364 0.46 13.44 -28.62
C TYR A 364 1.91 13.30 -29.10
N ASP A 365 2.79 14.14 -28.56
CA ASP A 365 4.25 14.06 -28.75
C ASP A 365 4.88 13.01 -27.79
N ILE A 366 6.00 12.42 -28.25
CA ILE A 366 6.89 11.35 -27.72
C ILE A 366 7.19 11.30 -26.20
N GLN A 367 6.69 12.21 -25.37
CA GLN A 367 6.84 12.16 -23.90
C GLN A 367 5.51 12.30 -23.13
N GLY A 368 4.36 12.34 -23.82
CA GLY A 368 3.05 12.44 -23.18
C GLY A 368 2.82 13.74 -22.40
N GLN A 369 3.57 14.81 -22.70
CA GLN A 369 3.53 16.02 -21.87
C GLN A 369 2.55 17.10 -22.33
N GLU A 370 2.13 17.18 -23.61
CA GLU A 370 1.04 18.09 -24.01
C GLU A 370 0.28 17.62 -25.27
N PRO A 371 -1.03 17.96 -25.42
CA PRO A 371 -1.76 17.79 -26.67
C PRO A 371 -1.29 18.80 -27.73
N LEU A 372 -1.11 18.35 -28.98
CA LEU A 372 -0.82 19.24 -30.11
C LEU A 372 -2.00 20.21 -30.33
N ARG A 373 -1.84 21.48 -29.94
CA ARG A 373 -2.85 22.52 -30.16
C ARG A 373 -2.86 22.98 -31.62
N LEU A 374 -3.98 22.75 -32.32
CA LEU A 374 -4.28 23.43 -33.57
C LEU A 374 -4.61 24.91 -33.28
N LYS A 375 -3.90 25.82 -33.95
CA LYS A 375 -4.23 27.25 -33.94
C LYS A 375 -5.00 27.56 -35.22
N ASN A 376 -6.26 27.98 -35.11
CA ASN A 376 -7.12 28.39 -36.23
C ASN A 376 -7.31 27.31 -37.34
N ASN A 377 -7.54 26.05 -36.97
CA ASN A 377 -7.83 24.96 -37.91
C ASN A 377 -6.78 24.73 -39.01
N LYS A 378 -5.50 25.08 -38.76
CA LYS A 378 -4.39 24.77 -39.68
C LYS A 378 -3.25 24.08 -38.95
N ILE A 379 -2.78 22.97 -39.52
CA ILE A 379 -1.55 22.28 -39.11
C ILE A 379 -0.37 23.22 -39.41
N SER A 380 0.19 23.84 -38.38
CA SER A 380 1.32 24.77 -38.51
C SER A 380 2.69 24.13 -38.21
N ASP A 381 2.70 22.86 -37.82
CA ASP A 381 3.93 22.12 -37.56
C ASP A 381 4.59 21.63 -38.87
N ARG A 382 5.85 22.02 -39.09
CA ARG A 382 6.63 21.64 -40.28
C ARG A 382 6.83 20.12 -40.40
N ARG A 383 6.70 19.36 -39.31
CA ARG A 383 6.88 17.89 -39.26
C ARG A 383 5.74 17.13 -39.96
N ILE A 384 4.55 17.73 -40.11
CA ILE A 384 3.33 17.05 -40.60
C ILE A 384 2.99 17.43 -42.06
N LYS A 385 3.65 18.43 -42.65
CA LYS A 385 3.40 18.89 -44.04
C LYS A 385 3.51 17.80 -45.10
N ARG A 386 4.33 16.76 -44.87
CA ARG A 386 4.53 15.64 -45.81
C ARG A 386 3.34 14.66 -45.84
N TYR A 387 2.53 14.63 -44.79
CA TYR A 387 1.38 13.72 -44.65
C TYR A 387 0.03 14.36 -45.01
N LYS A 388 0.05 15.67 -45.33
CA LYS A 388 -1.11 16.45 -45.74
C LYS A 388 -1.96 15.82 -46.86
N PRO A 389 -1.40 15.18 -47.91
CA PRO A 389 -2.21 14.55 -48.96
C PRO A 389 -3.01 13.32 -48.49
N VAL A 390 -2.52 12.62 -47.46
CA VAL A 390 -3.17 11.42 -46.89
C VAL A 390 -4.30 11.84 -45.94
N LEU A 391 -4.05 12.88 -45.14
CA LEU A 391 -5.01 13.50 -44.21
C LEU A 391 -6.15 14.24 -44.94
N ASP A 392 -5.84 14.99 -46.00
CA ASP A 392 -6.82 15.80 -46.74
C ASP A 392 -7.81 14.93 -47.56
N LYS A 393 -7.48 13.66 -47.86
CA LYS A 393 -8.35 12.76 -48.64
C LYS A 393 -9.46 12.09 -47.79
N HIS A 394 -9.39 12.16 -46.46
CA HIS A 394 -10.23 11.33 -45.58
C HIS A 394 -10.89 12.06 -44.38
N LEU A 395 -10.70 13.37 -44.21
CA LEU A 395 -11.28 14.14 -43.09
C LEU A 395 -12.24 15.24 -43.56
N ASN A 396 -13.40 14.84 -44.07
CA ASN A 396 -14.55 15.73 -44.30
C ASN A 396 -15.64 15.44 -43.26
N MET A 397 -15.44 15.86 -42.00
CA MET A 397 -16.53 15.98 -41.02
C MET A 397 -16.27 17.19 -40.12
N ASN A 398 -17.19 18.16 -40.14
CA ASN A 398 -17.21 19.36 -39.30
C ASN A 398 -17.86 19.05 -37.96
N PHE A 399 -17.31 19.58 -36.86
CA PHE A 399 -17.83 19.39 -35.51
C PHE A 399 -18.03 20.73 -34.81
N ASN A 400 -19.20 20.89 -34.20
CA ASN A 400 -19.66 22.07 -33.47
C ASN A 400 -19.84 21.67 -31.99
N PHE A 401 -19.36 22.48 -31.03
CA PHE A 401 -19.37 22.12 -29.60
C PHE A 401 -20.46 22.87 -28.83
N GLY A 402 -21.37 22.13 -28.20
CA GLY A 402 -22.37 22.60 -27.24
C GLY A 402 -22.26 21.81 -25.93
N SER A 403 -22.50 22.49 -24.81
CA SER A 403 -22.12 22.12 -23.45
C SER A 403 -22.96 21.03 -22.76
N GLN A 404 -22.26 20.30 -21.87
CA GLN A 404 -22.68 19.63 -20.62
C GLN A 404 -22.82 18.09 -20.58
N THR A 405 -22.16 17.55 -19.55
CA THR A 405 -22.01 16.17 -19.06
C THR A 405 -23.22 15.67 -18.26
N PRO A 406 -23.38 14.34 -18.13
CA PRO A 406 -23.07 13.66 -16.85
C PRO A 406 -22.17 12.40 -16.99
N VAL A 407 -21.36 12.08 -15.96
CA VAL A 407 -20.31 11.01 -15.91
C VAL A 407 -20.39 10.25 -14.57
N ASP A 408 -20.21 8.93 -14.57
CA ASP A 408 -19.93 8.09 -13.38
C ASP A 408 -18.42 7.83 -13.17
N PRO A 409 -17.92 7.58 -11.94
CA PRO A 409 -16.69 8.21 -11.45
C PRO A 409 -15.40 7.43 -11.74
N VAL A 410 -14.49 8.04 -12.51
CA VAL A 410 -13.06 7.70 -12.50
C VAL A 410 -12.49 8.10 -11.13
N ILE A 411 -12.00 7.15 -10.32
CA ILE A 411 -11.26 7.48 -9.09
C ILE A 411 -10.00 8.27 -9.49
N LYS A 412 -9.97 9.55 -9.15
CA LYS A 412 -8.87 10.44 -9.52
C LYS A 412 -7.64 10.11 -8.68
N ASN A 413 -6.55 9.67 -9.31
CA ASN A 413 -5.32 9.30 -8.62
C ASN A 413 -4.15 10.23 -8.95
N LYS A 414 -3.23 10.37 -7.98
CA LYS A 414 -2.00 11.16 -8.12
C LYS A 414 -0.84 10.51 -7.36
N ARG A 415 0.39 10.69 -7.85
CA ARG A 415 1.62 10.44 -7.08
C ARG A 415 2.46 11.72 -7.05
N ILE A 416 3.02 12.04 -5.89
CA ILE A 416 3.99 13.12 -5.71
C ILE A 416 5.27 12.51 -5.16
N ASP A 417 6.30 12.41 -6.01
CA ASP A 417 7.58 11.81 -5.65
C ASP A 417 8.76 12.49 -6.34
N GLY A 418 9.88 12.55 -5.63
CA GLY A 418 11.19 12.88 -6.18
C GLY A 418 12.17 11.72 -6.05
N SER A 419 13.36 11.88 -6.63
CA SER A 419 14.48 10.93 -6.47
C SER A 419 14.90 10.74 -5.00
N ASN A 420 14.55 11.71 -4.15
CA ASN A 420 14.75 11.69 -2.71
C ASN A 420 13.71 12.59 -2.01
N ARG A 421 13.70 12.54 -0.68
CA ARG A 421 12.80 13.31 0.19
C ARG A 421 12.84 14.83 0.00
N TYR A 422 14.00 15.39 -0.34
CA TYR A 422 14.16 16.83 -0.54
C TYR A 422 13.47 17.27 -1.83
N GLU A 423 13.59 16.45 -2.88
CA GLU A 423 12.89 16.68 -4.15
C GLU A 423 11.37 16.43 -4.03
N THR A 424 10.95 15.40 -3.27
CA THR A 424 9.52 15.19 -2.95
C THR A 424 8.93 16.43 -2.26
N ALA A 425 9.61 16.97 -1.24
CA ALA A 425 9.19 18.20 -0.56
C ALA A 425 9.12 19.40 -1.51
N ALA A 426 10.11 19.56 -2.39
CA ALA A 426 10.12 20.62 -3.42
C ALA A 426 8.92 20.51 -4.38
N LYS A 427 8.58 19.30 -4.82
CA LYS A 427 7.41 19.05 -5.70
C LYS A 427 6.09 19.34 -5.00
N ILE A 428 5.95 18.97 -3.73
CA ILE A 428 4.77 19.31 -2.91
C ILE A 428 4.64 20.84 -2.82
N ALA A 429 5.73 21.55 -2.52
CA ALA A 429 5.74 23.00 -2.42
C ALA A 429 5.34 23.68 -3.74
N LYS A 430 5.92 23.27 -4.87
CA LYS A 430 5.60 23.83 -6.19
C LYS A 430 4.15 23.57 -6.61
N GLN A 431 3.58 22.43 -6.21
CA GLN A 431 2.18 22.12 -6.46
C GLN A 431 1.23 23.03 -5.66
N LEU A 432 1.56 23.32 -4.40
CA LEU A 432 0.75 24.19 -3.54
C LEU A 432 0.89 25.67 -3.90
N TYR A 433 2.07 26.06 -4.36
CA TYR A 433 2.45 27.44 -4.65
C TYR A 433 2.96 27.59 -6.09
N PRO A 434 2.12 27.32 -7.12
CA PRO A 434 2.55 27.37 -8.53
C PRO A 434 2.97 28.78 -8.98
N ASN A 435 2.46 29.81 -8.30
CA ASN A 435 2.78 31.21 -8.56
C ASN A 435 3.85 31.76 -7.59
N GLY A 436 4.48 30.90 -6.79
CA GLY A 436 5.45 31.29 -5.77
C GLY A 436 4.84 31.64 -4.41
N VAL A 437 5.72 31.87 -3.43
CA VAL A 437 5.40 32.21 -2.04
C VAL A 437 6.55 33.02 -1.43
N ASP A 438 6.25 34.03 -0.61
CA ASP A 438 7.27 34.89 -0.01
C ASP A 438 8.07 34.20 1.11
N THR A 439 7.45 33.26 1.83
CA THR A 439 8.04 32.58 2.99
C THR A 439 8.08 31.07 2.79
N VAL A 440 9.18 30.43 3.18
CA VAL A 440 9.32 28.98 3.25
C VAL A 440 9.71 28.54 4.66
N ILE A 441 9.29 27.34 5.06
CA ILE A 441 9.73 26.72 6.31
C ILE A 441 10.81 25.70 5.99
N ILE A 442 11.92 25.76 6.71
CA ILE A 442 13.05 24.84 6.55
C ILE A 442 13.12 23.94 7.76
N ALA A 443 12.90 22.64 7.53
CA ALA A 443 12.92 21.62 8.56
C ALA A 443 13.97 20.54 8.25
N ARG A 444 14.49 19.89 9.30
CA ARG A 444 15.45 18.79 9.14
C ARG A 444 14.74 17.54 8.63
N GLY A 445 15.34 16.87 7.65
CA GLY A 445 14.77 15.67 7.03
C GLY A 445 15.77 14.55 6.76
N ASP A 446 17.02 14.65 7.18
CA ASP A 446 18.00 13.57 7.04
C ASP A 446 17.72 12.39 8.00
N THR A 447 18.47 11.31 7.79
CA THR A 447 18.40 10.09 8.59
C THR A 447 19.80 9.79 9.12
N ILE A 448 19.91 9.46 10.41
CA ILE A 448 21.16 8.98 11.02
C ILE A 448 20.94 7.51 11.40
N ASN A 449 21.77 6.60 10.89
CA ASN A 449 21.68 5.16 11.18
C ASN A 449 20.27 4.57 10.98
N GLY A 450 19.56 4.99 9.93
CA GLY A 450 18.19 4.55 9.67
C GLY A 450 17.10 5.28 10.48
N THR A 451 17.45 6.08 11.50
CA THR A 451 16.50 6.87 12.29
C THR A 451 16.24 8.27 11.70
N PRO A 452 14.99 8.59 11.30
CA PRO A 452 14.63 9.93 10.83
C PRO A 452 14.86 11.03 11.88
N GLN A 453 15.52 12.12 11.49
CA GLN A 453 15.82 13.25 12.37
C GLN A 453 14.82 14.39 12.16
N ILE A 454 13.55 14.11 12.46
CA ILE A 454 12.41 15.00 12.16
C ILE A 454 11.67 15.50 13.40
N ALA A 455 12.22 15.30 14.60
CA ALA A 455 11.54 15.62 15.86
C ALA A 455 11.06 17.08 15.94
N ASP A 456 11.93 18.02 15.57
CA ASP A 456 11.62 19.45 15.56
C ASP A 456 10.63 19.80 14.44
N ALA A 457 10.56 18.99 13.38
CA ALA A 457 9.66 19.19 12.25
C ALA A 457 8.22 18.74 12.52
N LEU A 458 7.99 17.92 13.56
CA LEU A 458 6.67 17.33 13.85
C LEU A 458 5.58 18.38 14.09
N ALA A 459 5.95 19.50 14.72
CA ALA A 459 5.02 20.60 15.00
C ALA A 459 5.01 21.69 13.90
N ALA A 460 5.89 21.59 12.89
CA ALA A 460 6.05 22.63 11.88
C ALA A 460 4.83 22.81 10.97
N SER A 461 3.94 21.81 10.92
CA SER A 461 2.69 21.85 10.16
C SER A 461 1.75 22.99 10.59
N LEU A 462 1.76 23.36 11.88
CA LEU A 462 1.03 24.52 12.38
C LEU A 462 1.60 25.83 11.81
N LEU A 463 2.92 25.94 11.81
CA LEU A 463 3.61 27.13 11.30
C LEU A 463 3.37 27.30 9.80
N ALA A 464 3.33 26.20 9.05
CA ALA A 464 3.01 26.20 7.63
C ALA A 464 1.61 26.77 7.35
N LYS A 465 0.65 26.51 8.25
CA LYS A 465 -0.69 27.10 8.18
C LYS A 465 -0.67 28.59 8.49
N SER A 466 -0.04 29.01 9.60
CA SER A 466 -0.06 30.42 10.01
C SER A 466 0.70 31.36 9.06
N GLU A 467 1.80 30.87 8.48
CA GLU A 467 2.66 31.66 7.58
C GLU A 467 2.28 31.50 6.10
N ASN A 468 1.27 30.67 5.80
CA ASN A 468 0.90 30.26 4.45
C ASN A 468 2.13 29.84 3.61
N ALA A 469 2.96 28.97 4.20
CA ALA A 469 4.28 28.62 3.67
C ALA A 469 4.41 27.10 3.50
N PRO A 470 5.11 26.62 2.46
CA PRO A 470 5.44 25.20 2.32
C PRO A 470 6.56 24.81 3.30
N ILE A 471 6.60 23.52 3.63
CA ILE A 471 7.72 22.93 4.37
C ILE A 471 8.68 22.29 3.37
N LEU A 472 9.91 22.81 3.34
CA LEU A 472 11.04 22.24 2.63
C LEU A 472 12.00 21.56 3.62
N LEU A 473 12.71 20.54 3.12
CA LEU A 473 13.59 19.72 3.96
C LEU A 473 15.07 20.06 3.72
N THR A 474 15.89 19.87 4.73
CA THR A 474 17.36 20.00 4.65
C THR A 474 18.08 18.91 5.43
N ALA A 475 19.36 18.68 5.14
CA ALA A 475 20.25 17.97 6.05
C ALA A 475 20.75 18.92 7.15
N SER A 476 21.31 18.37 8.23
CA SER A 476 21.77 19.17 9.38
C SER A 476 22.84 20.21 9.03
N LYS A 477 23.78 19.83 8.17
CA LYS A 477 25.00 20.61 7.88
C LYS A 477 25.02 21.23 6.48
N SER A 478 24.12 20.82 5.60
CA SER A 478 24.12 21.24 4.20
C SER A 478 22.70 21.36 3.64
N LEU A 479 22.50 22.41 2.85
CA LEU A 479 21.28 22.61 2.08
C LEU A 479 21.36 21.77 0.80
N SER A 480 20.36 20.94 0.55
CA SER A 480 20.33 20.12 -0.67
C SER A 480 20.14 21.01 -1.92
N SER A 481 20.66 20.56 -3.07
CA SER A 481 20.50 21.29 -4.33
C SER A 481 19.03 21.43 -4.73
N SER A 482 18.21 20.41 -4.50
CA SER A 482 16.77 20.43 -4.77
C SER A 482 16.04 21.43 -3.86
N THR A 483 16.39 21.51 -2.58
CA THR A 483 15.84 22.52 -1.66
C THR A 483 16.23 23.93 -2.09
N LYS A 484 17.52 24.14 -2.41
CA LYS A 484 18.01 25.44 -2.87
C LYS A 484 17.33 25.88 -4.17
N GLN A 485 17.09 24.95 -5.09
CA GLN A 485 16.36 25.24 -6.32
C GLN A 485 14.88 25.54 -6.05
N ALA A 486 14.24 24.79 -5.15
CA ALA A 486 12.84 25.04 -4.77
C ALA A 486 12.63 26.44 -4.20
N ILE A 487 13.54 26.92 -3.34
CA ILE A 487 13.48 28.29 -2.79
C ILE A 487 13.49 29.34 -3.91
N LYS A 488 14.34 29.14 -4.93
CA LYS A 488 14.41 30.03 -6.10
C LYS A 488 13.17 29.94 -6.97
N ASP A 489 12.73 28.74 -7.29
CA ASP A 489 11.54 28.47 -8.11
C ASP A 489 10.28 29.08 -7.49
N LEU A 490 10.19 29.06 -6.17
CA LEU A 490 9.09 29.65 -5.41
C LEU A 490 9.20 31.18 -5.27
N GLY A 491 10.33 31.78 -5.63
CA GLY A 491 10.57 33.22 -5.45
C GLY A 491 10.60 33.65 -3.97
N ALA A 492 10.93 32.74 -3.06
CA ALA A 492 10.87 33.01 -1.62
C ALA A 492 11.93 34.01 -1.19
N LYS A 493 11.55 34.91 -0.28
CA LYS A 493 12.41 35.99 0.26
C LYS A 493 12.75 35.77 1.72
N ASN A 494 11.91 35.00 2.43
CA ASN A 494 12.03 34.71 3.84
C ASN A 494 12.03 33.20 4.09
N ALA A 495 12.85 32.77 5.04
CA ALA A 495 12.89 31.41 5.54
C ALA A 495 12.64 31.41 7.06
N ILE A 496 11.88 30.43 7.52
CA ILE A 496 11.76 30.11 8.94
C ILE A 496 12.38 28.74 9.17
N VAL A 497 13.52 28.73 9.86
CA VAL A 497 14.28 27.52 10.17
C VAL A 497 13.80 26.94 11.49
N VAL A 498 13.28 25.72 11.45
CA VAL A 498 12.74 25.03 12.63
C VAL A 498 13.79 24.10 13.21
N GLY A 499 14.14 24.34 14.47
CA GLY A 499 15.12 23.56 15.23
C GLY A 499 16.39 24.34 15.58
N GLY A 500 17.06 23.88 16.64
CA GLY A 500 18.26 24.51 17.19
C GLY A 500 19.48 24.41 16.27
N LYS A 501 20.59 25.05 16.68
CA LYS A 501 21.86 25.06 15.91
C LYS A 501 22.49 23.67 15.75
N THR A 502 22.19 22.75 16.68
CA THR A 502 22.61 21.34 16.62
C THR A 502 21.75 20.52 15.67
N THR A 503 20.50 20.94 15.43
CA THR A 503 19.59 20.32 14.46
C THR A 503 19.91 20.80 13.05
N ILE A 504 19.88 22.11 12.81
CA ILE A 504 20.20 22.75 11.53
C ILE A 504 21.26 23.83 11.80
N THR A 505 22.48 23.60 11.31
CA THR A 505 23.62 24.49 11.54
C THR A 505 23.48 25.84 10.84
N ASP A 506 24.23 26.84 11.30
CA ASP A 506 24.23 28.17 10.69
C ASP A 506 24.82 28.18 9.26
N ASN A 507 25.51 27.11 8.84
CA ASN A 507 25.94 26.94 7.45
C ASN A 507 24.74 26.81 6.50
N VAL A 508 23.72 26.03 6.90
CA VAL A 508 22.48 25.92 6.12
C VAL A 508 21.83 27.29 5.96
N ILE A 509 21.79 28.10 7.03
CA ILE A 509 21.24 29.45 6.99
C ILE A 509 21.97 30.33 5.98
N LYS A 510 23.31 30.29 5.99
CA LYS A 510 24.13 31.03 5.01
C LYS A 510 23.84 30.57 3.58
N ASP A 511 23.66 29.26 3.38
CA ASP A 511 23.41 28.65 2.07
C ASP A 511 22.02 28.92 1.49
N LEU A 512 21.04 29.34 2.32
CA LEU A 512 19.69 29.69 1.88
C LEU A 512 19.70 30.88 0.90
N GLY A 513 20.58 31.85 1.10
CA GLY A 513 20.69 33.05 0.25
C GLY A 513 19.50 34.01 0.34
N ILE A 514 18.67 33.89 1.38
CA ILE A 514 17.48 34.71 1.64
C ILE A 514 17.40 35.07 3.14
N SER A 515 16.51 35.99 3.54
CA SER A 515 16.36 36.36 4.95
C SER A 515 15.87 35.17 5.76
N ALA A 516 16.50 34.88 6.91
CA ALA A 516 16.17 33.70 7.69
C ALA A 516 15.97 34.03 9.17
N THR A 517 14.87 33.52 9.74
CA THR A 517 14.60 33.53 11.18
C THR A 517 14.60 32.10 11.70
N ARG A 518 14.93 31.89 12.97
CA ARG A 518 14.97 30.57 13.58
C ARG A 518 13.92 30.45 14.68
N VAL A 519 13.20 29.34 14.69
CA VAL A 519 12.23 28.98 15.73
C VAL A 519 12.71 27.68 16.37
N PHE A 520 13.05 27.74 17.66
CA PHE A 520 13.63 26.62 18.39
C PHE A 520 13.43 26.78 19.89
N GLY A 521 13.51 25.66 20.61
CA GLY A 521 13.76 25.62 22.05
C GLY A 521 14.96 24.73 22.37
N ASP A 522 15.22 24.52 23.66
CA ASP A 522 16.37 23.73 24.12
C ASP A 522 16.28 22.25 23.71
N ASP A 523 15.07 21.75 23.52
CA ASP A 523 14.78 20.42 22.99
C ASP A 523 13.53 20.42 22.09
N ARG A 524 13.04 19.23 21.72
CA ARG A 524 11.86 19.06 20.86
C ARG A 524 10.58 19.60 21.52
N TYR A 525 10.48 19.56 22.84
CA TYR A 525 9.31 20.04 23.59
C TYR A 525 9.28 21.56 23.60
N GLY A 526 10.43 22.19 23.89
CA GLY A 526 10.60 23.64 23.78
C GLY A 526 10.43 24.15 22.35
N THR A 527 10.88 23.39 21.35
CA THR A 527 10.67 23.76 19.93
C THR A 527 9.19 23.73 19.56
N ALA A 528 8.42 22.74 20.03
CA ALA A 528 6.97 22.70 19.81
C ALA A 528 6.24 23.88 20.48
N GLU A 529 6.64 24.25 21.70
CA GLU A 529 6.15 25.47 22.38
C GLU A 529 6.47 26.74 21.56
N ALA A 530 7.72 26.89 21.12
CA ALA A 530 8.17 28.04 20.34
C ALA A 530 7.39 28.18 19.02
N ILE A 531 7.11 27.06 18.35
CA ILE A 531 6.26 27.03 17.15
C ILE A 531 4.84 27.48 17.46
N ALA A 532 4.24 26.97 18.55
CA ALA A 532 2.88 27.31 18.94
C ALA A 532 2.72 28.80 19.28
N TYR A 533 3.74 29.42 19.89
CA TYR A 533 3.74 30.87 20.12
C TYR A 533 3.97 31.66 18.84
N LYS A 534 4.91 31.23 18.00
CA LYS A 534 5.21 31.92 16.73
C LYS A 534 4.02 31.93 15.78
N SER A 535 3.21 30.87 15.78
CA SER A 535 2.06 30.75 14.88
C SER A 535 0.89 31.68 15.26
N ASN A 536 0.92 32.31 16.44
CA ASN A 536 -0.17 33.13 16.99
C ASN A 536 -1.54 32.44 16.89
N THR A 537 -1.60 31.13 17.12
CA THR A 537 -2.86 30.39 17.05
C THR A 537 -3.81 30.83 18.16
N THR A 538 -5.07 31.05 17.81
CA THR A 538 -6.15 31.34 18.76
C THR A 538 -6.94 30.09 19.16
N SER A 539 -6.53 28.91 18.66
CA SER A 539 -7.23 27.67 18.93
C SER A 539 -7.24 27.32 20.41
N LYS A 540 -8.38 26.79 20.85
CA LYS A 540 -8.58 26.24 22.19
C LYS A 540 -8.43 24.72 22.22
N THR A 541 -7.94 24.12 21.15
CA THR A 541 -7.73 22.68 21.00
C THR A 541 -6.28 22.37 20.70
N ALA A 542 -5.67 21.39 21.37
CA ALA A 542 -4.32 20.93 21.08
C ALA A 542 -4.25 19.42 20.78
N TYR A 543 -3.34 19.04 19.88
CA TYR A 543 -2.96 17.65 19.65
C TYR A 543 -1.72 17.31 20.49
N ILE A 544 -1.82 16.28 21.31
CA ILE A 544 -0.75 15.81 22.19
C ILE A 544 -0.20 14.50 21.67
N VAL A 545 1.10 14.44 21.42
CA VAL A 545 1.79 13.25 20.91
C VAL A 545 3.07 12.98 21.67
N ASP A 546 3.50 11.71 21.75
CA ASP A 546 4.80 11.41 22.35
C ASP A 546 5.92 11.94 21.44
N GLY A 547 6.89 12.62 22.03
CA GLY A 547 7.98 13.27 21.29
C GLY A 547 8.90 12.30 20.54
N TYR A 548 8.84 11.00 20.82
CA TYR A 548 9.60 9.95 20.14
C TYR A 548 8.72 9.04 19.26
N ALA A 549 7.40 9.09 19.39
CA ALA A 549 6.45 8.39 18.53
C ALA A 549 6.17 9.18 17.23
N LEU A 550 7.15 9.17 16.31
CA LEU A 550 7.09 9.96 15.07
C LEU A 550 5.82 9.72 14.24
N ALA A 551 5.30 8.49 14.24
CA ALA A 551 4.14 8.15 13.42
C ALA A 551 2.85 8.86 13.85
N ASP A 552 2.57 8.87 15.15
CA ASP A 552 1.37 9.48 15.70
C ASP A 552 1.41 11.01 15.52
N ALA A 553 2.61 11.58 15.66
CA ALA A 553 2.85 12.99 15.38
C ALA A 553 2.63 13.33 13.89
N LEU A 554 3.10 12.49 12.97
CA LEU A 554 2.91 12.73 11.54
C LEU A 554 1.47 12.54 11.07
N ALA A 555 0.71 11.63 11.67
CA ALA A 555 -0.72 11.49 11.42
C ALA A 555 -1.50 12.76 11.84
N SER A 556 -1.04 13.48 12.87
CA SER A 556 -1.65 14.75 13.30
C SER A 556 -1.18 15.98 12.51
N GLY A 557 -0.12 15.85 11.72
CA GLY A 557 0.45 16.93 10.90
C GLY A 557 -0.58 17.60 9.98
N PRO A 558 -1.20 16.88 9.02
CA PRO A 558 -2.22 17.45 8.14
C PRO A 558 -3.40 18.06 8.89
N LEU A 559 -3.78 17.45 10.01
CA LEU A 559 -4.88 17.93 10.84
C LEU A 559 -4.54 19.26 11.53
N ALA A 560 -3.32 19.43 12.03
CA ALA A 560 -2.83 20.70 12.57
C ALA A 560 -2.75 21.79 11.49
N SER A 561 -2.30 21.45 10.27
CA SER A 561 -2.30 22.39 9.15
C SER A 561 -3.71 22.77 8.69
N GLU A 562 -4.69 21.87 8.81
CA GLU A 562 -6.07 22.16 8.43
C GLU A 562 -6.77 23.03 9.48
N THR A 563 -6.72 22.59 10.75
CA THR A 563 -7.48 23.19 11.86
C THR A 563 -6.79 24.38 12.52
N GLY A 564 -5.47 24.54 12.36
CA GLY A 564 -4.69 25.55 13.09
C GLY A 564 -4.47 25.20 14.57
N ASN A 565 -4.72 23.96 14.98
CA ASN A 565 -4.49 23.47 16.34
C ASN A 565 -3.00 23.12 16.54
N PRO A 566 -2.37 23.54 17.67
CA PRO A 566 -0.98 23.20 17.92
C PRO A 566 -0.77 21.72 18.20
N ILE A 567 0.35 21.20 17.71
CA ILE A 567 0.91 19.89 18.12
C ILE A 567 1.91 20.17 19.24
N LEU A 568 1.61 19.65 20.43
CA LEU A 568 2.51 19.72 21.58
C LEU A 568 3.01 18.32 21.93
N LEU A 569 4.27 18.24 22.36
CA LEU A 569 4.94 16.98 22.58
C LEU A 569 4.93 16.60 24.08
N VAL A 570 4.84 15.31 24.40
CA VAL A 570 5.00 14.79 25.76
C VAL A 570 6.04 13.69 25.82
N LYS A 571 6.48 13.34 27.04
CA LYS A 571 7.21 12.10 27.28
C LYS A 571 6.20 11.02 27.63
N LYS A 572 6.51 9.75 27.34
CA LYS A 572 5.67 8.59 27.70
C LYS A 572 5.01 8.63 29.08
N ASN A 573 5.73 9.11 30.11
CA ASN A 573 5.32 9.07 31.51
C ASN A 573 5.35 10.43 32.26
N SER A 574 5.65 11.53 31.57
CA SER A 574 5.54 12.88 32.13
C SER A 574 5.15 13.94 31.09
N VAL A 575 4.40 14.96 31.53
CA VAL A 575 4.14 16.17 30.73
C VAL A 575 5.26 17.20 30.99
N PRO A 576 6.07 17.55 29.98
CA PRO A 576 7.13 18.57 30.12
C PRO A 576 6.58 19.94 30.50
N THR A 577 7.43 20.78 31.12
CA THR A 577 7.04 22.12 31.57
C THR A 577 6.66 23.01 30.40
N GLU A 578 7.38 22.92 29.29
CA GLU A 578 7.16 23.63 28.02
C GLU A 578 5.75 23.36 27.48
N THR A 579 5.31 22.10 27.57
CA THR A 579 3.96 21.70 27.15
C THR A 579 2.88 22.28 28.06
N LYS A 580 3.11 22.31 29.38
CA LYS A 580 2.18 22.95 30.33
C LYS A 580 2.10 24.46 30.11
N ASN A 581 3.24 25.11 29.87
CA ASN A 581 3.30 26.53 29.57
C ASN A 581 2.50 26.87 28.30
N ALA A 582 2.69 26.10 27.23
CA ALA A 582 1.94 26.27 26.00
C ALA A 582 0.42 26.11 26.20
N ILE A 583 0.00 25.07 26.93
CA ILE A 583 -1.42 24.83 27.26
C ILE A 583 -2.01 26.03 28.01
N ASN A 584 -1.32 26.52 29.05
CA ASN A 584 -1.80 27.63 29.86
C ASN A 584 -1.84 28.95 29.08
N LYS A 585 -0.76 29.28 28.35
CA LYS A 585 -0.64 30.56 27.64
C LYS A 585 -1.59 30.68 26.46
N LEU A 586 -1.83 29.59 25.72
CA LEU A 586 -2.80 29.56 24.63
C LEU A 586 -4.24 29.41 25.16
N GLY A 587 -4.40 29.04 26.43
CA GLY A 587 -5.68 28.77 27.07
C GLY A 587 -6.38 27.57 26.42
N ILE A 588 -5.65 26.47 26.24
CA ILE A 588 -6.19 25.24 25.63
C ILE A 588 -7.23 24.64 26.56
N GLU A 589 -8.42 24.37 26.02
CA GLU A 589 -9.54 23.77 26.74
C GLU A 589 -9.76 22.31 26.35
N ASN A 590 -9.45 21.94 25.10
CA ASN A 590 -9.70 20.60 24.56
C ASN A 590 -8.39 19.96 24.11
N ILE A 591 -8.17 18.73 24.54
CA ILE A 591 -6.96 17.97 24.21
C ILE A 591 -7.35 16.69 23.49
N TYR A 592 -6.65 16.42 22.38
CA TYR A 592 -6.66 15.13 21.72
C TYR A 592 -5.27 14.51 21.80
N ILE A 593 -5.13 13.44 22.59
CA ILE A 593 -3.93 12.61 22.61
C ILE A 593 -3.96 11.73 21.37
N ILE A 594 -3.00 11.91 20.47
CA ILE A 594 -2.82 11.06 19.29
C ILE A 594 -1.71 10.06 19.61
N GLY A 595 -2.09 8.78 19.70
CA GLY A 595 -1.22 7.68 20.09
C GLY A 595 -1.80 6.78 21.18
N GLY A 596 -1.47 5.49 21.08
CA GLY A 596 -1.93 4.46 22.02
C GLY A 596 -1.34 4.61 23.42
N LYS A 597 -1.84 3.81 24.37
CA LYS A 597 -1.39 3.82 25.77
C LYS A 597 0.09 3.39 25.96
N SER A 598 0.63 2.64 24.99
CA SER A 598 2.02 2.17 25.00
C SER A 598 3.04 3.29 24.78
N VAL A 599 2.63 4.37 24.12
CA VAL A 599 3.47 5.53 23.77
C VAL A 599 3.11 6.76 24.62
N VAL A 600 1.83 6.98 24.93
CA VAL A 600 1.39 8.02 25.87
C VAL A 600 0.55 7.36 26.95
N SER A 601 1.10 7.20 28.16
CA SER A 601 0.42 6.45 29.24
C SER A 601 -0.88 7.10 29.72
N ASP A 602 -1.75 6.33 30.40
CA ASP A 602 -2.97 6.88 31.01
C ASP A 602 -2.67 7.89 32.12
N LYS A 603 -1.49 7.79 32.75
CA LYS A 603 -0.99 8.80 33.69
C LYS A 603 -0.92 10.19 33.06
N ILE A 604 -0.47 10.27 31.80
CA ILE A 604 -0.41 11.54 31.06
C ILE A 604 -1.82 12.11 30.85
N ALA A 605 -2.78 11.27 30.46
CA ALA A 605 -4.16 11.74 30.27
C ALA A 605 -4.74 12.34 31.56
N THR A 606 -4.49 11.71 32.70
CA THR A 606 -4.87 12.24 34.01
C THR A 606 -4.14 13.54 34.34
N GLU A 607 -2.83 13.61 34.10
CA GLU A 607 -2.02 14.81 34.35
C GLU A 607 -2.50 16.00 33.50
N LEU A 608 -2.78 15.79 32.22
CA LEU A 608 -3.30 16.82 31.31
C LEU A 608 -4.69 17.32 31.73
N LYS A 609 -5.56 16.41 32.17
CA LYS A 609 -6.90 16.76 32.67
C LYS A 609 -6.84 17.60 33.96
N GLY A 610 -5.76 17.46 34.74
CA GLY A 610 -5.53 18.24 35.95
C GLY A 610 -4.99 19.66 35.71
N ILE A 611 -4.65 20.02 34.47
CA ILE A 611 -4.18 21.38 34.15
C ILE A 611 -5.38 22.35 34.17
N SER A 612 -5.24 23.46 34.89
CA SER A 612 -6.28 24.50 34.99
C SER A 612 -6.71 24.98 33.61
N GLY A 613 -8.02 25.04 33.36
CA GLY A 613 -8.62 25.47 32.09
C GLY A 613 -8.89 24.34 31.09
N VAL A 614 -8.28 23.15 31.25
CA VAL A 614 -8.56 21.99 30.40
C VAL A 614 -9.91 21.39 30.77
N LYS A 615 -10.84 21.36 29.81
CA LYS A 615 -12.20 20.83 29.95
C LYS A 615 -12.31 19.39 29.48
N SER A 616 -11.59 19.01 28.43
CA SER A 616 -11.67 17.66 27.85
C SER A 616 -10.31 17.10 27.43
N VAL A 617 -10.12 15.80 27.64
CA VAL A 617 -8.96 15.03 27.19
C VAL A 617 -9.48 13.76 26.54
N ASN A 618 -9.36 13.67 25.22
CA ASN A 618 -9.77 12.54 24.40
C ASN A 618 -8.54 11.83 23.85
N ARG A 619 -8.58 10.51 23.67
CA ARG A 619 -7.49 9.73 23.09
C ARG A 619 -7.92 9.10 21.77
N ILE A 620 -7.05 9.18 20.78
CA ILE A 620 -7.18 8.53 19.47
C ILE A 620 -5.86 7.81 19.23
N GLY A 621 -5.86 6.49 19.37
CA GLY A 621 -4.63 5.71 19.27
C GLY A 621 -4.96 4.26 18.95
N GLY A 622 -4.46 3.81 17.82
CA GLY A 622 -4.58 2.43 17.36
C GLY A 622 -3.50 1.54 17.96
N ASN A 623 -3.48 0.29 17.51
CA ASN A 623 -2.52 -0.68 17.97
C ASN A 623 -1.12 -0.44 17.42
N ASP A 624 -1.08 0.07 16.20
CA ASP A 624 0.13 0.49 15.50
C ASP A 624 -0.10 1.85 14.80
N ARG A 625 0.89 2.26 14.02
CA ARG A 625 0.84 3.51 13.25
C ARG A 625 -0.26 3.52 12.19
N TYR A 626 -0.56 2.38 11.58
CA TYR A 626 -1.50 2.27 10.48
C TYR A 626 -2.92 2.44 11.01
N GLU A 627 -3.27 1.71 12.07
CA GLU A 627 -4.54 1.86 12.75
C GLU A 627 -4.68 3.25 13.38
N THR A 628 -3.61 3.80 13.99
CA THR A 628 -3.67 5.17 14.52
C THR A 628 -3.98 6.18 13.43
N SER A 629 -3.35 6.07 12.25
CA SER A 629 -3.66 6.95 11.12
C SER A 629 -5.09 6.80 10.61
N ALA A 630 -5.62 5.58 10.56
CA ALA A 630 -7.01 5.31 10.18
C ALA A 630 -8.00 5.88 11.20
N LEU A 631 -7.77 5.71 12.50
CA LEU A 631 -8.62 6.26 13.56
C LEU A 631 -8.60 7.80 13.60
N VAL A 632 -7.44 8.42 13.34
CA VAL A 632 -7.34 9.87 13.18
C VAL A 632 -8.15 10.33 11.96
N ALA A 633 -8.04 9.61 10.84
CA ALA A 633 -8.80 9.89 9.63
C ALA A 633 -10.31 9.76 9.89
N GLU A 634 -10.76 8.65 10.47
CA GLU A 634 -12.17 8.38 10.83
C GLU A 634 -12.76 9.43 11.77
N LYS A 635 -11.96 9.93 12.71
CA LYS A 635 -12.44 10.90 13.69
C LYS A 635 -12.61 12.31 13.14
N PHE A 636 -11.74 12.73 12.22
CA PHE A 636 -11.63 14.13 11.81
C PHE A 636 -11.92 14.41 10.34
N TRP A 637 -12.05 13.38 9.50
CA TRP A 637 -12.15 13.51 8.05
C TRP A 637 -13.23 12.58 7.49
N ASN A 638 -13.84 12.97 6.36
CA ASN A 638 -14.81 12.12 5.68
C ASN A 638 -14.10 11.14 4.72
N SER A 639 -14.48 9.87 4.73
CA SER A 639 -13.90 8.83 3.86
C SER A 639 -14.01 9.11 2.35
N ASN A 640 -14.97 9.96 1.95
CA ASN A 640 -15.21 10.33 0.55
C ASN A 640 -14.26 11.43 0.00
N GLU A 641 -13.29 11.89 0.79
CA GLU A 641 -12.34 12.95 0.42
C GLU A 641 -11.14 12.43 -0.41
N ASP A 642 -10.22 13.32 -0.78
CA ASP A 642 -8.95 12.96 -1.41
C ASP A 642 -7.95 12.49 -0.34
N ILE A 643 -7.63 11.20 -0.34
CA ILE A 643 -6.84 10.56 0.72
C ILE A 643 -5.36 10.54 0.34
N MET A 644 -4.50 10.94 1.27
CA MET A 644 -3.05 10.80 1.13
C MET A 644 -2.55 9.49 1.72
N PHE A 645 -1.65 8.83 1.01
CA PHE A 645 -0.95 7.65 1.50
C PHE A 645 0.55 7.92 1.58
N ALA A 646 1.14 7.64 2.74
CA ALA A 646 2.59 7.65 2.93
C ALA A 646 3.09 6.32 3.51
N ASN A 647 4.36 6.03 3.35
CA ASN A 647 4.95 4.84 3.96
C ASN A 647 5.07 5.03 5.49
N GLY A 648 4.53 4.08 6.26
CA GLY A 648 4.53 4.14 7.73
C GLY A 648 5.91 3.94 8.38
N LEU A 649 6.91 3.45 7.65
CA LEU A 649 8.27 3.22 8.15
C LEU A 649 9.27 4.28 7.63
N SER A 650 9.06 4.78 6.42
CA SER A 650 9.84 5.85 5.77
C SER A 650 9.03 7.14 5.73
N MET A 651 8.89 7.78 6.90
CA MET A 651 7.85 8.77 7.14
C MET A 651 8.25 10.22 6.81
N VAL A 652 9.48 10.45 6.35
CA VAL A 652 9.99 11.82 6.17
C VAL A 652 9.22 12.60 5.11
N ASP A 653 8.78 11.92 4.04
CA ASP A 653 8.00 12.56 2.97
C ASP A 653 6.62 13.05 3.49
N ALA A 654 6.12 12.46 4.58
CA ALA A 654 4.87 12.87 5.22
C ALA A 654 4.98 14.24 5.91
N VAL A 655 6.18 14.66 6.33
CA VAL A 655 6.39 15.98 6.98
C VAL A 655 5.97 17.09 6.02
N SER A 656 6.51 17.11 4.80
CA SER A 656 6.14 18.10 3.79
C SER A 656 4.70 17.94 3.31
N ALA A 657 4.21 16.69 3.22
CA ALA A 657 2.85 16.41 2.77
C ALA A 657 1.77 16.87 3.76
N SER A 658 2.11 17.13 5.04
CA SER A 658 1.17 17.73 6.00
C SER A 658 0.53 19.03 5.48
N THR A 659 1.26 19.80 4.68
CA THR A 659 0.78 21.06 4.09
C THR A 659 -0.30 20.90 3.02
N LEU A 660 -0.54 19.67 2.53
CA LEU A 660 -1.62 19.37 1.58
C LEU A 660 -3.00 19.32 2.23
N ARG A 661 -3.07 19.26 3.58
CA ARG A 661 -4.32 19.35 4.38
C ARG A 661 -5.38 18.34 3.97
N LYS A 662 -4.99 17.07 3.92
CA LYS A 662 -5.84 15.92 3.57
C LYS A 662 -5.67 14.81 4.62
N PRO A 663 -6.61 13.86 4.73
CA PRO A 663 -6.41 12.69 5.57
C PRO A 663 -5.16 11.93 5.13
N LEU A 664 -4.26 11.66 6.07
CA LEU A 664 -3.02 10.91 5.83
C LEU A 664 -3.13 9.52 6.45
N LEU A 665 -3.09 8.50 5.61
CA LEU A 665 -3.05 7.11 6.01
C LEU A 665 -1.66 6.53 5.76
N PHE A 666 -1.18 5.74 6.71
CA PHE A 666 0.06 5.00 6.52
C PHE A 666 -0.21 3.66 5.84
N VAL A 667 0.70 3.27 4.96
CA VAL A 667 0.76 1.93 4.36
C VAL A 667 2.16 1.34 4.52
N SER A 668 2.26 0.02 4.52
CA SER A 668 3.55 -0.66 4.48
C SER A 668 4.02 -0.83 3.03
N GLN A 669 5.24 -1.34 2.81
CA GLN A 669 5.72 -1.67 1.46
C GLN A 669 5.07 -2.95 0.89
N ARG A 670 4.36 -3.73 1.71
CA ARG A 670 3.91 -5.09 1.36
C ARG A 670 2.40 -5.28 1.40
N SER A 671 1.73 -4.56 2.31
CA SER A 671 0.28 -4.62 2.47
C SER A 671 -0.37 -3.30 2.93
N VAL A 672 -1.63 -3.14 2.54
CA VAL A 672 -2.58 -2.18 3.12
C VAL A 672 -3.30 -2.86 4.29
N ARG A 673 -3.26 -2.25 5.48
CA ARG A 673 -3.86 -2.85 6.68
C ARG A 673 -5.40 -2.83 6.62
N PRO A 674 -6.10 -3.80 7.22
CA PRO A 674 -7.57 -3.87 7.19
C PRO A 674 -8.27 -2.59 7.68
N GLU A 675 -7.70 -1.91 8.68
CA GLU A 675 -8.23 -0.68 9.24
C GLU A 675 -8.12 0.48 8.25
N VAL A 676 -7.06 0.49 7.44
CA VAL A 676 -6.87 1.44 6.33
C VAL A 676 -7.82 1.08 5.19
N GLN A 677 -7.97 -0.21 4.85
CA GLN A 677 -8.92 -0.66 3.82
C GLN A 677 -10.35 -0.24 4.17
N LYS A 678 -10.78 -0.45 5.42
CA LYS A 678 -12.11 -0.07 5.90
C LYS A 678 -12.40 1.42 5.71
N TYR A 679 -11.40 2.28 5.93
CA TYR A 679 -11.59 3.72 5.83
C TYR A 679 -11.70 4.21 4.37
N ILE A 680 -11.04 3.55 3.42
CA ILE A 680 -10.87 4.07 2.05
C ILE A 680 -12.01 3.67 1.11
N ILE A 681 -12.95 2.83 1.56
CA ILE A 681 -14.12 2.39 0.79
C ILE A 681 -14.91 3.62 0.32
N GLY A 682 -15.12 3.73 -1.00
CA GLY A 682 -15.87 4.84 -1.60
C GLY A 682 -15.10 6.16 -1.72
N ALA A 683 -13.79 6.20 -1.43
CA ALA A 683 -12.97 7.39 -1.63
C ALA A 683 -12.98 7.86 -3.09
N LYS A 684 -13.20 9.16 -3.32
CA LYS A 684 -13.30 9.73 -4.68
C LYS A 684 -11.94 9.88 -5.37
N SER A 685 -10.88 10.00 -4.58
CA SER A 685 -9.54 10.24 -5.09
C SER A 685 -8.46 9.89 -4.06
N TYR A 686 -7.25 9.64 -4.54
CA TYR A 686 -6.10 9.44 -3.66
C TYR A 686 -4.80 10.04 -4.21
N THR A 687 -3.90 10.35 -3.29
CA THR A 687 -2.55 10.85 -3.56
C THR A 687 -1.49 9.99 -2.85
N LEU A 688 -0.58 9.38 -3.60
CA LEU A 688 0.58 8.67 -3.05
C LEU A 688 1.74 9.65 -2.83
N ILE A 689 2.30 9.64 -1.63
CA ILE A 689 3.44 10.49 -1.23
C ILE A 689 4.70 9.62 -1.17
N GLY A 690 5.65 9.92 -2.06
CA GLY A 690 6.91 9.19 -2.20
C GLY A 690 6.94 8.22 -3.38
N GLY A 691 8.16 7.81 -3.73
CA GLY A 691 8.44 7.02 -4.95
C GLY A 691 7.97 5.56 -4.89
N LYS A 692 8.09 4.86 -6.02
CA LYS A 692 7.71 3.44 -6.16
C LYS A 692 8.49 2.50 -5.22
N THR A 693 9.66 2.91 -4.74
CA THR A 693 10.44 2.15 -3.77
C THR A 693 9.85 2.19 -2.36
N VAL A 694 9.17 3.27 -1.98
CA VAL A 694 8.51 3.42 -0.66
C VAL A 694 7.04 3.02 -0.70
N ILE A 695 6.35 3.25 -1.82
CA ILE A 695 4.98 2.74 -2.05
C ILE A 695 4.95 2.05 -3.42
N PRO A 696 5.20 0.72 -3.46
CA PRO A 696 5.18 -0.08 -4.69
C PRO A 696 3.82 -0.10 -5.40
N GLU A 697 3.80 -0.46 -6.69
CA GLU A 697 2.52 -0.57 -7.42
C GLU A 697 1.63 -1.70 -6.91
N SER A 698 2.18 -2.73 -6.26
CA SER A 698 1.37 -3.73 -5.56
C SER A 698 0.51 -3.10 -4.46
N ILE A 699 1.03 -2.09 -3.74
CA ILE A 699 0.29 -1.36 -2.71
C ILE A 699 -0.73 -0.42 -3.32
N LYS A 700 -0.34 0.27 -4.41
CA LYS A 700 -1.31 1.09 -5.16
C LYS A 700 -2.50 0.25 -5.62
N ASN A 701 -2.26 -0.94 -6.15
CA ASN A 701 -3.33 -1.83 -6.60
C ASN A 701 -4.22 -2.26 -5.42
N GLN A 702 -3.64 -2.64 -4.29
CA GLN A 702 -4.40 -2.93 -3.06
C GLN A 702 -5.23 -1.73 -2.56
N ILE A 703 -4.74 -0.50 -2.72
CA ILE A 703 -5.50 0.73 -2.40
C ILE A 703 -6.67 0.88 -3.38
N ILE A 704 -6.45 0.71 -4.68
CA ILE A 704 -7.51 0.79 -5.69
C ILE A 704 -8.60 -0.23 -5.40
N ASP A 705 -8.20 -1.48 -5.14
CA ASP A 705 -9.11 -2.56 -4.79
C ASP A 705 -9.92 -2.19 -3.54
N GLY A 706 -9.27 -1.71 -2.47
CA GLY A 706 -9.96 -1.31 -1.24
C GLY A 706 -10.85 -0.07 -1.37
N ILE A 707 -10.73 0.74 -2.42
CA ILE A 707 -11.65 1.86 -2.69
C ILE A 707 -12.91 1.36 -3.40
N LEU A 708 -12.76 0.37 -4.29
CA LEU A 708 -13.81 -0.16 -5.16
C LEU A 708 -14.68 -1.25 -4.51
N TYR A 709 -14.12 -1.97 -3.52
CA TYR A 709 -14.74 -3.07 -2.80
C TYR A 709 -14.97 -2.72 -1.33
#